data_AF-A0A947AD27-F1
#
_entry.id   AF-A0A947AD27-F1
#
_cell.length_a   1.000
_cell.length_b   1.000
_cell.length_c   1.000
_cell.angle_alpha   90.00
_cell.angle_beta   90.00
_cell.angle_gamma   90.00
#
_symmetry.space_group_name_H-M   'P 1'
#
loop_
_entity.id
_entity.type
_entity.pdbx_description
1 polymer ?
#
loop_
_entity_poly.entity_id
_entity_poly.type
_entity_poly.pdbx_seq_one_letter_code
_entity_poly.pdbx_strand_id
1 'polypeptide(L)'
;NKFGEPLIQGFTRSFDLRLENGQRWAYIKPIMFTGGLGQIDARLTEKKNPEKGMLIVQVGGPAYRVGFGGGAASSMLQGENVSELDFDAVQRGDAEMEQKMNRVIRACNEMGATSLVDVIHDQGAGGPANVLKELVETSGGRVEIRHIRVGDPTMSVLEIYVAEYQERMGFLIKPENIEGFKAICEREKVGCEVLGEVTGDLRFVVHDSENNSNPVDIEIDVLLGNIPQKTFEDTRSIPSLAPLALPQNLSVRNALNEVLRLLSVGSKRFLTNKVDRAVTGLVAQQQCCGPLQLTVADAAVTAQSHFGLTGMATALGEQSIKLLVNPAAGARMAVGEAMTNLVSVLVEDHRQIKCSANWMWAPKLPGEGAAIRDAASALRDAMISLGVAVDGGKDSLSMATMVKGETVKSPRELVITLYAAVPDITKKITPDIKHPGSVLLFVDLSGGRNRLGGSALAQVNRQIGDTSADMEEPELLKRAFIAIQELIGRGLVSAGHDRSDGGLITTLLEMAFSGNCGIDVELSGQDSVLEVLFSEELGYVLECQKDDVTQILHLMNSVDVPVLSMGRSIAESRISITYNDELVLAESMPVLRQVWEETSYQLERLQTALECADEERENIYKRTGPAYNLSFQPKTTPEEILNKVDKPKVAILRDEGSNSDREMTAAFYAAGFEPWDICMTDLLEGRVTLDRFRGIAAVGGFSYADVPESAKGWAATILFNDMLKSQFETFYSRTDTFTFGICNGCQLFGLIGWVPWSGIKPEHQPRFVKNSSARFESRWITAKVNKSPAVMLKGMENLSFGIHVDHGEGRLYFPDQRIKERVLEENLTPLVYVDDAGNPTESYPFNPNGSPAGLAGLCSPDGRHLALMPHPERTFLTWQAHWLPENMKQLPASPWIQMFQNAYEWCMA
;
A
#
# COMPACT_ATOMS: atom_id res chain seq x y z
N ASN A 1 -4.08 -3.50 6.17
CA ASN A 1 -4.13 -4.80 6.89
C ASN A 1 -5.56 -5.25 7.20
N LYS A 2 -6.20 -4.81 8.30
CA LYS A 2 -7.51 -5.33 8.71
C LYS A 2 -8.62 -5.12 7.66
N PHE A 3 -8.70 -3.91 7.11
CA PHE A 3 -9.62 -3.61 6.01
C PHE A 3 -9.37 -4.47 4.76
N GLY A 4 -8.11 -4.84 4.49
CA GLY A 4 -7.74 -5.60 3.29
C GLY A 4 -7.31 -4.77 2.09
N GLU A 5 -6.75 -3.58 2.32
CA GLU A 5 -6.08 -2.78 1.28
C GLU A 5 -4.55 -2.84 1.45
N PRO A 6 -3.80 -2.98 0.33
CA PRO A 6 -2.35 -3.02 0.36
C PRO A 6 -1.77 -1.59 0.35
N LEU A 7 -0.76 -1.33 1.19
CA LEU A 7 -0.01 -0.07 1.19
C LEU A 7 1.27 -0.26 0.38
N ILE A 8 1.28 0.26 -0.85
CA ILE A 8 2.30 -0.07 -1.86
C ILE A 8 3.21 1.11 -2.26
N GLN A 9 2.97 2.29 -1.71
CA GLN A 9 3.78 3.48 -1.98
C GLN A 9 3.66 4.50 -0.83
N GLY A 10 4.66 5.36 -0.67
CA GLY A 10 4.64 6.46 0.29
C GLY A 10 5.99 7.14 0.40
N PHE A 11 6.06 8.18 1.22
CA PHE A 11 7.29 8.90 1.55
C PHE A 11 7.38 9.12 3.06
N THR A 12 8.57 9.48 3.55
CA THR A 12 8.75 9.90 4.94
C THR A 12 9.91 10.88 5.03
N ARG A 13 9.71 11.95 5.81
CA ARG A 13 10.68 13.04 5.95
C ARG A 13 10.75 13.47 7.41
N SER A 14 11.95 13.88 7.82
CA SER A 14 12.17 14.53 9.11
C SER A 14 12.86 15.88 8.89
N PHE A 15 12.46 16.88 9.66
CA PHE A 15 13.07 18.21 9.62
C PHE A 15 12.80 18.96 10.92
N ASP A 16 13.85 19.53 11.52
CA ASP A 16 13.79 20.47 12.64
C ASP A 16 15.07 21.31 12.64
N LEU A 17 15.00 22.52 12.10
CA LEU A 17 16.12 23.44 12.04
C LEU A 17 15.70 24.86 12.40
N ARG A 18 16.60 25.57 13.09
CA ARG A 18 16.54 27.03 13.23
C ARG A 18 17.43 27.65 12.16
N LEU A 19 16.84 28.46 11.30
CA LEU A 19 17.55 29.17 10.25
C LEU A 19 18.25 30.41 10.81
N GLU A 20 19.19 30.97 10.05
CA GLU A 20 19.98 32.15 10.47
C GLU A 20 19.11 33.39 10.73
N ASN A 21 17.96 33.50 10.08
CA ASN A 21 16.97 34.54 10.32
C ASN A 21 16.23 34.40 11.67
N GLY A 22 16.59 33.39 12.48
CA GLY A 22 16.03 33.11 13.79
C GLY A 22 14.76 32.28 13.77
N GLN A 23 14.15 31.99 12.61
CA GLN A 23 12.93 31.19 12.52
C GLN A 23 13.24 29.71 12.69
N ARG A 24 12.42 29.01 13.49
CA ARG A 24 12.44 27.55 13.59
C ARG A 24 11.37 26.94 12.68
N TRP A 25 11.79 25.97 11.90
CA TRP A 25 10.94 25.18 11.03
C TRP A 25 11.04 23.71 11.44
N ALA A 26 9.92 23.10 11.80
CA ALA A 26 9.86 21.72 12.25
C ALA A 26 8.45 21.12 12.11
N TYR A 27 8.35 19.84 11.79
CA TYR A 27 7.08 19.11 11.77
C TYR A 27 6.59 18.76 13.20
N ILE A 28 6.34 19.78 14.02
CA ILE A 28 5.74 19.59 15.37
C ILE A 28 4.28 19.16 15.22
N LYS A 29 3.53 19.86 14.36
CA LYS A 29 2.29 19.33 13.77
C LYS A 29 2.71 18.45 12.58
N PRO A 30 2.56 17.12 12.67
CA PRO A 30 3.02 16.22 11.64
C PRO A 30 2.11 16.27 10.42
N ILE A 31 2.63 15.76 9.30
CA ILE A 31 1.84 15.42 8.13
C ILE A 31 1.58 13.91 8.21
N MET A 32 0.31 13.54 8.33
CA MET A 32 -0.14 12.17 8.15
C MET A 32 -1.00 12.19 6.89
N PHE A 33 -0.43 11.65 5.81
CA PHE A 33 -1.03 11.65 4.50
C PHE A 33 -1.43 10.23 4.11
N THR A 34 -2.64 10.07 3.59
CA THR A 34 -3.10 8.86 2.94
C THR A 34 -3.67 9.23 1.58
N GLY A 35 -3.37 8.39 0.60
CA GLY A 35 -3.95 8.44 -0.74
C GLY A 35 -4.22 7.01 -1.18
N GLY A 36 -5.24 6.83 -2.01
CA GLY A 36 -5.66 5.53 -2.50
C GLY A 36 -6.06 5.61 -3.95
N LEU A 37 -5.83 4.50 -4.66
CA LEU A 37 -6.35 4.31 -6.00
C LEU A 37 -7.48 3.28 -5.95
N GLY A 38 -8.62 3.64 -6.53
CA GLY A 38 -9.77 2.76 -6.69
C GLY A 38 -10.13 2.56 -8.15
N GLN A 39 -11.04 1.64 -8.40
CA GLN A 39 -11.65 1.43 -9.72
C GLN A 39 -13.16 1.51 -9.59
N ILE A 40 -13.80 2.06 -10.61
CA ILE A 40 -15.25 2.19 -10.67
C ILE A 40 -15.72 1.84 -12.08
N ASP A 41 -16.85 1.15 -12.17
CA ASP A 41 -17.51 0.92 -13.46
C ASP A 41 -18.01 2.25 -14.02
N ALA A 42 -17.81 2.48 -15.33
CA ALA A 42 -18.19 3.73 -15.99
C ALA A 42 -19.67 4.10 -15.82
N ARG A 43 -20.57 3.12 -15.59
CA ARG A 43 -21.99 3.40 -15.32
C ARG A 43 -22.26 4.02 -13.96
N LEU A 44 -21.29 3.99 -13.05
CA LEU A 44 -21.43 4.43 -11.65
C LEU A 44 -20.65 5.71 -11.36
N THR A 45 -20.08 6.37 -12.36
CA THR A 45 -19.28 7.60 -12.18
C THR A 45 -20.14 8.84 -11.89
N GLU A 46 -21.42 8.81 -12.27
CA GLU A 46 -22.37 9.90 -12.03
C GLU A 46 -23.38 9.50 -10.95
N LYS A 47 -23.54 10.36 -9.94
CA LYS A 47 -24.61 10.21 -8.93
C LYS A 47 -25.96 10.54 -9.58
N LYS A 48 -27.02 9.83 -9.19
CA LYS A 48 -28.39 10.15 -9.62
C LYS A 48 -28.95 11.33 -8.82
N ASN A 49 -30.07 11.88 -9.28
CA ASN A 49 -30.77 12.95 -8.58
C ASN A 49 -31.49 12.42 -7.32
N PRO A 50 -31.50 13.19 -6.22
CA PRO A 50 -32.27 12.86 -5.03
C PRO A 50 -33.77 13.12 -5.27
N GLU A 51 -34.52 12.09 -5.67
CA GLU A 51 -35.95 12.19 -5.97
C GLU A 51 -36.82 12.12 -4.70
N LYS A 52 -37.94 12.85 -4.70
CA LYS A 52 -38.91 12.80 -3.60
C LYS A 52 -39.35 11.37 -3.30
N GLY A 53 -39.34 11.00 -2.02
CA GLY A 53 -39.71 9.66 -1.54
C GLY A 53 -38.57 8.64 -1.56
N MET A 54 -37.38 8.99 -2.07
CA MET A 54 -36.18 8.19 -1.81
C MET A 54 -35.91 8.14 -0.31
N LEU A 55 -35.44 6.98 0.17
CA LEU A 55 -35.12 6.76 1.56
C LEU A 55 -33.72 7.27 1.87
N ILE A 56 -33.60 8.01 2.96
CA ILE A 56 -32.32 8.45 3.52
C ILE A 56 -31.84 7.36 4.47
N VAL A 57 -30.75 6.70 4.11
CA VAL A 57 -30.22 5.54 4.82
C VAL A 57 -28.79 5.82 5.29
N GLN A 58 -28.43 5.36 6.48
CA GLN A 58 -27.03 5.27 6.89
C GLN A 58 -26.65 3.81 7.16
N VAL A 59 -25.42 3.46 6.76
CA VAL A 59 -24.83 2.14 7.00
C VAL A 59 -23.51 2.33 7.74
N GLY A 60 -23.22 1.46 8.72
CA GLY A 60 -21.93 1.46 9.41
C GLY A 60 -21.99 1.18 10.92
N GLY A 61 -21.00 1.72 11.63
CA GLY A 61 -20.83 1.57 13.08
C GLY A 61 -21.85 2.36 13.92
N PRO A 62 -22.13 1.93 15.16
CA PRO A 62 -22.99 2.67 16.08
C PRO A 62 -22.33 3.99 16.52
N ALA A 63 -23.16 4.99 16.82
CA ALA A 63 -22.72 6.32 17.23
C ALA A 63 -22.06 6.30 18.62
N TYR A 64 -20.90 6.95 18.74
CA TYR A 64 -20.19 7.21 19.99
C TYR A 64 -19.77 8.68 20.03
N ARG A 65 -19.53 9.22 21.23
CA ARG A 65 -18.96 10.57 21.40
C ARG A 65 -17.47 10.57 21.03
N VAL A 66 -17.19 10.70 19.74
CA VAL A 66 -15.84 10.75 19.14
C VAL A 66 -15.76 11.96 18.22
N GLY A 67 -14.63 12.69 18.25
CA GLY A 67 -14.37 13.76 17.27
C GLY A 67 -15.29 14.98 17.36
N PHE A 68 -15.86 15.28 18.54
CA PHE A 68 -16.82 16.37 18.66
C PHE A 68 -16.16 17.73 18.36
N GLY A 69 -16.49 18.33 17.22
CA GLY A 69 -15.89 19.60 16.79
C GLY A 69 -14.48 19.48 16.15
N GLY A 70 -14.10 18.29 15.68
CA GLY A 70 -12.80 18.04 15.03
C GLY A 70 -12.49 18.99 13.86
N GLY A 71 -13.49 19.31 13.02
CA GLY A 71 -13.35 20.30 11.95
C GLY A 71 -12.96 21.72 12.43
N ALA A 72 -13.48 22.16 13.58
CA ALA A 72 -13.12 23.46 14.16
C ALA A 72 -11.75 23.41 14.85
N ALA A 73 -11.45 22.32 15.57
CA ALA A 73 -10.17 22.14 16.25
C ALA A 73 -8.98 22.04 15.27
N SER A 74 -9.14 21.33 14.14
CA SER A 74 -8.12 21.22 13.09
C SER A 74 -7.79 22.55 12.40
N SER A 75 -8.69 23.53 12.48
CA SER A 75 -8.55 24.86 11.88
C SER A 75 -7.80 25.89 12.76
N MET A 76 -7.43 25.53 13.98
CA MET A 76 -6.74 26.39 14.95
C MET A 76 -5.24 26.07 15.08
N LEU A 77 -4.45 27.03 15.57
CA LEU A 77 -3.04 26.81 15.94
C LEU A 77 -2.98 25.87 17.16
N GLN A 78 -2.14 24.83 17.09
CA GLN A 78 -1.92 23.90 18.21
C GLN A 78 -0.87 24.46 19.19
N GLY A 79 -0.95 24.14 20.49
CA GLY A 79 0.20 24.36 21.41
C GLY A 79 -0.10 24.77 22.85
N GLU A 80 -1.30 25.28 23.17
CA GLU A 80 -1.69 25.66 24.55
C GLU A 80 -3.20 25.44 24.80
N ASN A 81 -3.74 24.30 24.36
CA ASN A 81 -5.17 24.01 24.53
C ASN A 81 -5.48 23.44 25.92
N VAL A 82 -6.69 23.71 26.41
CA VAL A 82 -7.27 23.10 27.62
C VAL A 82 -7.45 21.60 27.35
N SER A 83 -7.13 20.72 28.32
CA SER A 83 -7.15 19.26 28.17
C SER A 83 -8.45 18.68 27.60
N GLU A 84 -9.59 19.35 27.78
CA GLU A 84 -10.88 18.95 27.23
C GLU A 84 -10.90 18.97 25.69
N LEU A 85 -10.24 19.94 25.05
CA LEU A 85 -10.14 20.04 23.58
C LEU A 85 -9.24 18.95 22.97
N ASP A 86 -8.31 18.40 23.76
CA ASP A 86 -7.43 17.31 23.30
C ASP A 86 -8.14 15.95 23.28
N PHE A 87 -9.13 15.72 24.14
CA PHE A 87 -9.95 14.49 24.10
C PHE A 87 -10.85 14.46 22.86
N ASP A 88 -11.42 15.60 22.47
CA ASP A 88 -12.25 15.70 21.27
C ASP A 88 -11.44 15.47 19.97
N ALA A 89 -10.11 15.58 20.02
CA ALA A 89 -9.23 15.27 18.88
C ALA A 89 -8.85 13.78 18.77
N VAL A 90 -9.17 12.94 19.77
CA VAL A 90 -8.88 11.51 19.74
C VAL A 90 -9.89 10.79 18.84
N GLN A 91 -9.40 10.26 17.72
CA GLN A 91 -10.18 9.46 16.78
C GLN A 91 -10.16 7.97 17.14
N ARG A 92 -11.19 7.24 16.71
CA ARG A 92 -11.33 5.78 16.91
C ARG A 92 -11.77 5.12 15.62
N GLY A 93 -10.86 4.38 15.00
CA GLY A 93 -11.15 3.58 13.80
C GLY A 93 -11.42 2.10 14.11
N ASP A 94 -12.34 1.50 13.36
CA ASP A 94 -12.73 0.09 13.34
C ASP A 94 -12.72 -0.45 11.89
N ALA A 95 -11.53 -0.77 11.41
CA ALA A 95 -11.32 -1.22 10.03
C ALA A 95 -12.13 -2.47 9.62
N GLU A 96 -12.59 -3.29 10.57
CA GLU A 96 -13.49 -4.42 10.26
C GLU A 96 -14.90 -3.92 9.91
N MET A 97 -15.41 -2.93 10.64
CA MET A 97 -16.71 -2.31 10.36
C MET A 97 -16.73 -1.66 8.98
N GLU A 98 -15.68 -0.91 8.64
CA GLU A 98 -15.55 -0.28 7.32
C GLU A 98 -15.50 -1.33 6.21
N GLN A 99 -14.82 -2.45 6.45
CA GLN A 99 -14.72 -3.54 5.49
C GLN A 99 -16.08 -4.20 5.22
N LYS A 100 -16.89 -4.43 6.26
CA LYS A 100 -18.26 -4.92 6.11
C LYS A 100 -19.12 -3.97 5.29
N MET A 101 -19.04 -2.68 5.57
CA MET A 101 -19.72 -1.64 4.79
C MET A 101 -19.25 -1.64 3.32
N ASN A 102 -17.96 -1.75 3.07
CA ASN A 102 -17.41 -1.83 1.72
C ASN A 102 -17.94 -3.05 0.94
N ARG A 103 -18.12 -4.20 1.61
CA ARG A 103 -18.75 -5.38 1.00
C ARG A 103 -20.18 -5.13 0.57
N VAL A 104 -20.97 -4.37 1.35
CA VAL A 104 -22.33 -3.98 0.94
C VAL A 104 -22.29 -3.13 -0.33
N ILE A 105 -21.41 -2.13 -0.37
CA ILE A 105 -21.25 -1.24 -1.53
C ILE A 105 -20.88 -2.07 -2.77
N ARG A 106 -19.91 -2.96 -2.63
CA ARG A 106 -19.47 -3.83 -3.73
C ARG A 106 -20.56 -4.80 -4.17
N ALA A 107 -21.25 -5.45 -3.25
CA ALA A 107 -22.37 -6.34 -3.57
C ALA A 107 -23.47 -5.62 -4.35
N CYS A 108 -23.79 -4.36 -4.00
CA CYS A 108 -24.76 -3.55 -4.74
C CYS A 108 -24.26 -3.15 -6.14
N ASN A 109 -22.98 -2.80 -6.27
CA ASN A 109 -22.40 -2.31 -7.52
C ASN A 109 -22.05 -3.44 -8.51
N GLU A 110 -21.78 -4.65 -8.01
CA GLU A 110 -21.37 -5.81 -8.80
C GLU A 110 -22.58 -6.68 -9.27
N MET A 111 -23.82 -6.20 -9.15
CA MET A 111 -25.04 -6.91 -9.60
C MET A 111 -25.27 -6.91 -11.13
N GLY A 112 -24.21 -6.68 -11.92
CA GLY A 112 -24.28 -6.58 -13.38
C GLY A 112 -24.79 -5.23 -13.85
N ALA A 113 -25.93 -5.20 -14.56
CA ALA A 113 -26.44 -4.00 -15.21
C ALA A 113 -27.11 -2.99 -14.24
N THR A 114 -27.43 -3.42 -13.02
CA THR A 114 -28.18 -2.63 -12.02
C THR A 114 -27.34 -2.38 -10.77
N SER A 115 -27.66 -1.33 -10.03
CA SER A 115 -27.21 -1.12 -8.65
C SER A 115 -28.40 -0.71 -7.79
N LEU A 116 -28.38 -1.10 -6.51
CA LEU A 116 -29.38 -0.70 -5.51
C LEU A 116 -29.11 0.70 -4.93
N VAL A 117 -27.93 1.26 -5.19
CA VAL A 117 -27.49 2.55 -4.67
C VAL A 117 -27.65 3.62 -5.76
N ASP A 118 -28.41 4.68 -5.46
CA ASP A 118 -28.60 5.81 -6.37
C ASP A 118 -27.66 6.99 -6.04
N VAL A 119 -27.46 7.24 -4.75
CA VAL A 119 -26.53 8.26 -4.22
C VAL A 119 -25.83 7.69 -3.01
N ILE A 120 -24.53 7.97 -2.88
CA ILE A 120 -23.70 7.59 -1.73
C ILE A 120 -22.79 8.77 -1.34
N HIS A 121 -22.52 8.91 -0.05
CA HIS A 121 -21.60 9.91 0.48
C HIS A 121 -20.94 9.41 1.78
N ASP A 122 -19.66 9.71 1.98
CA ASP A 122 -18.94 9.40 3.21
C ASP A 122 -19.35 10.31 4.37
N GLN A 123 -19.27 9.78 5.60
CA GLN A 123 -19.38 10.56 6.81
C GLN A 123 -17.98 10.90 7.33
N GLY A 124 -17.61 12.18 7.23
CA GLY A 124 -16.36 12.70 7.78
C GLY A 124 -16.60 13.82 8.80
N ALA A 125 -15.95 14.96 8.58
CA ALA A 125 -16.02 16.11 9.47
C ALA A 125 -17.47 16.63 9.60
N GLY A 126 -17.88 16.92 10.84
CA GLY A 126 -19.26 17.32 11.16
C GLY A 126 -20.29 16.19 11.20
N GLY A 127 -19.88 14.92 11.01
CA GLY A 127 -20.73 13.76 11.28
C GLY A 127 -22.01 13.69 10.41
N PRO A 128 -23.11 13.11 10.93
CA PRO A 128 -24.41 13.06 10.26
C PRO A 128 -24.90 14.42 9.80
N ALA A 129 -24.58 15.46 10.56
CA ALA A 129 -24.97 16.81 10.23
C ALA A 129 -24.38 17.27 8.91
N ASN A 130 -23.23 16.77 8.45
CA ASN A 130 -22.73 17.11 7.12
C ASN A 130 -23.29 16.18 6.06
N VAL A 131 -23.01 14.88 6.19
CA VAL A 131 -23.32 13.87 5.16
C VAL A 131 -24.80 13.81 4.81
N LEU A 132 -25.71 13.91 5.79
CA LEU A 132 -27.15 13.78 5.51
C LEU A 132 -27.71 14.98 4.75
N LYS A 133 -27.09 16.15 4.90
CA LYS A 133 -27.49 17.36 4.18
C LYS A 133 -26.94 17.36 2.76
N GLU A 134 -25.68 16.96 2.59
CA GLU A 134 -25.05 16.83 1.27
C GLU A 134 -25.77 15.80 0.39
N LEU A 135 -26.35 14.74 0.97
CA LEU A 135 -27.20 13.81 0.22
C LEU A 135 -28.45 14.44 -0.39
N VAL A 136 -29.02 15.46 0.26
CA VAL A 136 -30.32 16.04 -0.10
C VAL A 136 -30.24 17.52 -0.43
N GLU A 137 -29.05 18.02 -0.75
CA GLU A 137 -28.76 19.45 -0.97
C GLU A 137 -29.66 20.10 -2.04
N THR A 138 -30.12 19.32 -3.02
CA THR A 138 -30.96 19.80 -4.13
C THR A 138 -32.45 19.48 -3.95
N SER A 139 -32.84 18.84 -2.85
CA SER A 139 -34.20 18.29 -2.70
C SER A 139 -34.86 18.54 -1.35
N GLY A 140 -34.11 18.68 -0.25
CA GLY A 140 -34.70 18.65 1.09
C GLY A 140 -34.88 17.23 1.62
N GLY A 141 -34.98 17.10 2.93
CA GLY A 141 -35.12 15.81 3.58
C GLY A 141 -35.60 15.92 5.01
N ARG A 142 -36.27 14.87 5.47
CA ARG A 142 -36.68 14.72 6.87
C ARG A 142 -36.06 13.47 7.44
N VAL A 143 -35.34 13.60 8.55
CA VAL A 143 -34.69 12.49 9.25
C VAL A 143 -35.15 12.40 10.70
N GLU A 144 -35.35 11.18 11.19
CA GLU A 144 -35.58 10.86 12.59
C GLU A 144 -34.24 10.53 13.26
N ILE A 145 -33.78 11.39 14.16
CA ILE A 145 -32.46 11.22 14.77
C ILE A 145 -32.39 9.98 15.65
N ARG A 146 -33.52 9.55 16.24
CA ARG A 146 -33.58 8.38 17.12
C ARG A 146 -33.56 7.04 16.36
N HIS A 147 -33.55 7.08 15.02
CA HIS A 147 -33.27 5.89 14.21
C HIS A 147 -31.76 5.61 14.07
N ILE A 148 -30.90 6.57 14.45
CA ILE A 148 -29.46 6.32 14.50
C ILE A 148 -29.15 5.38 15.67
N ARG A 149 -28.47 4.25 15.41
CA ARG A 149 -28.06 3.33 16.47
C ARG A 149 -26.96 3.98 17.30
N VAL A 150 -27.23 4.13 18.60
CA VAL A 150 -26.29 4.74 19.53
C VAL A 150 -25.59 3.65 20.36
N GLY A 151 -24.27 3.66 20.37
CA GLY A 151 -23.42 2.80 21.20
C GLY A 151 -23.19 3.35 22.61
N ASP A 152 -23.34 4.65 22.80
CA ASP A 152 -23.35 5.34 24.09
C ASP A 152 -24.73 5.99 24.37
N PRO A 153 -25.59 5.38 25.20
CA PRO A 153 -26.94 5.89 25.42
C PRO A 153 -27.00 7.25 26.14
N THR A 154 -25.86 7.80 26.58
CA THR A 154 -25.79 9.11 27.24
C THR A 154 -25.68 10.28 26.27
N MET A 155 -25.46 10.01 24.98
CA MET A 155 -25.31 11.06 23.96
C MET A 155 -26.57 11.91 23.82
N SER A 156 -26.39 13.22 23.86
CA SER A 156 -27.39 14.21 23.50
C SER A 156 -27.69 14.18 21.99
N VAL A 157 -28.83 14.75 21.59
CA VAL A 157 -29.17 14.91 20.15
C VAL A 157 -28.07 15.65 19.39
N LEU A 158 -27.47 16.68 20.00
CA LEU A 158 -26.36 17.41 19.39
C LEU A 158 -25.18 16.47 19.11
N GLU A 159 -24.75 15.69 20.10
CA GLU A 159 -23.64 14.75 19.95
C GLU A 159 -23.96 13.66 18.92
N ILE A 160 -25.18 13.10 18.90
CA ILE A 160 -25.58 12.12 17.88
C ILE A 160 -25.47 12.73 16.48
N TYR A 161 -25.88 14.01 16.33
CA TYR A 161 -25.97 14.70 15.06
C TYR A 161 -24.61 15.19 14.52
N VAL A 162 -23.69 15.64 15.37
CA VAL A 162 -22.45 16.31 14.91
C VAL A 162 -21.14 15.56 15.23
N ALA A 163 -21.16 14.54 16.08
CA ALA A 163 -19.95 13.78 16.39
C ALA A 163 -19.42 13.03 15.15
N GLU A 164 -18.11 12.89 15.07
CA GLU A 164 -17.37 12.33 13.94
C GLU A 164 -17.03 10.85 14.20
N TYR A 165 -18.00 10.07 14.67
CA TYR A 165 -17.82 8.63 14.81
C TYR A 165 -17.62 7.98 13.43
N GLN A 166 -16.67 7.05 13.38
CA GLN A 166 -16.09 6.53 12.15
C GLN A 166 -16.89 5.37 11.54
N GLU A 167 -16.45 4.93 10.36
CA GLU A 167 -16.99 3.82 9.57
C GLU A 167 -18.47 3.94 9.23
N ARG A 168 -18.89 5.09 8.69
CA ARG A 168 -20.26 5.31 8.23
C ARG A 168 -20.33 5.97 6.86
N MET A 169 -21.36 5.60 6.13
CA MET A 169 -21.74 6.23 4.86
C MET A 169 -23.25 6.48 4.83
N GLY A 170 -23.62 7.57 4.17
CA GLY A 170 -25.00 7.90 3.85
C GLY A 170 -25.35 7.46 2.43
N PHE A 171 -26.59 7.02 2.24
CA PHE A 171 -27.12 6.49 0.99
C PHE A 171 -28.51 7.07 0.71
N LEU A 172 -28.83 7.27 -0.56
CA LEU A 172 -30.21 7.35 -1.04
C LEU A 172 -30.57 6.08 -1.78
N ILE A 173 -31.65 5.45 -1.32
CA ILE A 173 -32.14 4.18 -1.82
C ILE A 173 -33.62 4.34 -2.20
N LYS A 174 -34.01 3.88 -3.38
CA LYS A 174 -35.44 3.85 -3.74
C LYS A 174 -36.24 2.90 -2.84
N PRO A 175 -37.50 3.21 -2.49
CA PRO A 175 -38.32 2.35 -1.63
C PRO A 175 -38.43 0.90 -2.12
N GLU A 176 -38.48 0.67 -3.43
CA GLU A 176 -38.53 -0.69 -4.01
C GLU A 176 -37.23 -1.50 -3.82
N ASN A 177 -36.10 -0.83 -3.58
CA ASN A 177 -34.78 -1.47 -3.46
C ASN A 177 -34.38 -1.77 -2.01
N ILE A 178 -35.08 -1.18 -1.02
CA ILE A 178 -34.64 -1.20 0.38
C ILE A 178 -34.55 -2.60 0.99
N GLU A 179 -35.47 -3.49 0.65
CA GLU A 179 -35.47 -4.85 1.21
C GLU A 179 -34.29 -5.67 0.67
N GLY A 180 -33.94 -5.49 -0.61
CA GLY A 180 -32.73 -6.07 -1.19
C GLY A 180 -31.46 -5.52 -0.55
N PHE A 181 -31.42 -4.20 -0.32
CA PHE A 181 -30.29 -3.53 0.32
C PHE A 181 -30.09 -4.01 1.77
N LYS A 182 -31.16 -4.08 2.56
CA LYS A 182 -31.12 -4.63 3.94
C LYS A 182 -30.65 -6.09 3.97
N ALA A 183 -31.14 -6.93 3.05
CA ALA A 183 -30.71 -8.34 2.99
C ALA A 183 -29.20 -8.48 2.74
N ILE A 184 -28.61 -7.58 1.94
CA ILE A 184 -27.16 -7.51 1.75
C ILE A 184 -26.47 -7.05 3.04
N CYS A 185 -26.95 -5.98 3.69
CA CYS A 185 -26.39 -5.52 4.97
C CYS A 185 -26.44 -6.60 6.07
N GLU A 186 -27.54 -7.35 6.16
CA GLU A 186 -27.71 -8.46 7.11
C GLU A 186 -26.73 -9.60 6.80
N ARG A 187 -26.59 -9.98 5.52
CA ARG A 187 -25.60 -10.99 5.09
C ARG A 187 -24.18 -10.63 5.53
N GLU A 188 -23.82 -9.36 5.37
CA GLU A 188 -22.48 -8.82 5.71
C GLU A 188 -22.38 -8.34 7.17
N LYS A 189 -23.41 -8.53 8.00
CA LYS A 189 -23.44 -8.17 9.44
C LYS A 189 -23.10 -6.70 9.74
N VAL A 190 -23.62 -5.77 8.93
CA VAL A 190 -23.45 -4.32 9.14
C VAL A 190 -24.80 -3.65 9.41
N GLY A 191 -24.80 -2.61 10.25
CA GLY A 191 -26.01 -1.87 10.58
C GLY A 191 -26.55 -1.12 9.37
N CYS A 192 -27.86 -1.20 9.12
CA CYS A 192 -28.59 -0.45 8.10
C CYS A 192 -29.73 0.32 8.76
N GLU A 193 -29.67 1.65 8.73
CA GLU A 193 -30.57 2.54 9.47
C GLU A 193 -31.34 3.41 8.47
N VAL A 194 -32.66 3.19 8.37
CA VAL A 194 -33.54 4.03 7.55
C VAL A 194 -33.96 5.23 8.40
N LEU A 195 -33.34 6.38 8.13
CA LEU A 195 -33.50 7.59 8.94
C LEU A 195 -34.72 8.40 8.53
N GLY A 196 -35.13 8.35 7.26
CA GLY A 196 -36.28 9.09 6.78
C GLY A 196 -36.33 9.15 5.26
N GLU A 197 -36.77 10.29 4.71
CA GLU A 197 -37.05 10.41 3.28
C GLU A 197 -36.70 11.79 2.70
N VAL A 198 -36.45 11.81 1.40
CA VAL A 198 -36.32 13.01 0.58
C VAL A 198 -37.70 13.66 0.40
N THR A 199 -37.85 14.93 0.77
CA THR A 199 -39.15 15.62 0.82
C THR A 199 -39.49 16.36 -0.48
N GLY A 200 -38.47 16.87 -1.19
CA GLY A 200 -38.64 17.66 -2.41
C GLY A 200 -39.07 19.12 -2.18
N ASP A 201 -39.02 19.61 -0.94
CA ASP A 201 -39.46 20.96 -0.53
C ASP A 201 -38.29 21.90 -0.19
N LEU A 202 -37.05 21.48 -0.45
CA LEU A 202 -35.81 22.23 -0.17
C LEU A 202 -35.63 22.60 1.31
N ARG A 203 -36.29 21.86 2.22
CA ARG A 203 -36.19 22.04 3.66
C ARG A 203 -35.52 20.82 4.28
N PHE A 204 -34.61 21.04 5.22
CA PHE A 204 -33.96 19.97 5.98
C PHE A 204 -34.47 19.98 7.42
N VAL A 205 -35.07 18.86 7.82
CA VAL A 205 -35.67 18.70 9.16
C VAL A 205 -35.06 17.50 9.86
N VAL A 206 -34.51 17.73 11.05
CA VAL A 206 -34.14 16.67 12.00
C VAL A 206 -35.21 16.65 13.07
N HIS A 207 -35.92 15.54 13.18
CA HIS A 207 -36.94 15.31 14.20
C HIS A 207 -36.38 14.42 15.32
N ASP A 208 -36.78 14.73 16.56
CA ASP A 208 -36.50 13.92 17.75
C ASP A 208 -37.82 13.38 18.33
N SER A 209 -38.07 12.09 18.14
CA SER A 209 -39.27 11.43 18.67
C SER A 209 -39.36 11.38 20.21
N GLU A 210 -38.27 11.49 20.97
CA GLU A 210 -38.30 11.37 22.44
C GLU A 210 -39.03 12.54 23.10
N ASN A 211 -38.90 13.75 22.54
CA ASN A 211 -39.53 14.97 23.03
C ASN A 211 -40.44 15.64 21.99
N ASN A 212 -40.59 15.01 20.81
CA ASN A 212 -41.39 15.49 19.69
C ASN A 212 -41.01 16.93 19.26
N SER A 213 -39.70 17.18 19.12
CA SER A 213 -39.15 18.47 18.69
C SER A 213 -38.49 18.36 17.31
N ASN A 214 -38.22 19.50 16.67
CA ASN A 214 -37.38 19.61 15.48
C ASN A 214 -36.10 20.39 15.83
N PRO A 215 -35.04 19.73 16.35
CA PRO A 215 -33.78 20.41 16.70
C PRO A 215 -33.12 21.12 15.51
N VAL A 216 -33.39 20.67 14.28
CA VAL A 216 -33.02 21.36 13.04
C VAL A 216 -34.25 21.46 12.14
N ASP A 217 -34.54 22.67 11.67
CA ASP A 217 -35.66 22.95 10.77
C ASP A 217 -35.32 24.19 9.93
N ILE A 218 -34.66 23.98 8.80
CA ILE A 218 -34.06 25.06 8.00
C ILE A 218 -34.23 24.85 6.51
N GLU A 219 -34.36 25.93 5.75
CA GLU A 219 -34.28 25.89 4.29
C GLU A 219 -32.84 25.68 3.86
N ILE A 220 -32.60 24.82 2.86
CA ILE A 220 -31.25 24.44 2.46
C ILE A 220 -30.45 25.65 1.95
N ASP A 221 -31.09 26.57 1.21
CA ASP A 221 -30.45 27.82 0.73
C ASP A 221 -29.86 28.65 1.89
N VAL A 222 -30.56 28.74 3.02
CA VAL A 222 -30.04 29.49 4.19
C VAL A 222 -28.75 28.85 4.74
N LEU A 223 -28.61 27.54 4.60
CA LEU A 223 -27.51 26.78 5.16
C LEU A 223 -26.30 26.66 4.22
N LEU A 224 -26.55 26.44 2.93
CA LEU A 224 -25.54 26.26 1.87
C LEU A 224 -25.32 27.52 1.02
N GLY A 225 -26.03 28.61 1.33
CA GLY A 225 -26.09 29.83 0.54
C GLY A 225 -24.73 30.45 0.23
N ASN A 226 -24.72 31.32 -0.78
CA ASN A 226 -23.51 31.90 -1.38
C ASN A 226 -22.64 32.66 -0.36
N ILE A 227 -21.69 31.97 0.29
CA ILE A 227 -20.64 32.60 1.09
C ILE A 227 -19.83 33.50 0.15
N PRO A 228 -19.69 34.82 0.44
CA PRO A 228 -18.95 35.71 -0.44
C PRO A 228 -17.48 35.28 -0.52
N GLN A 229 -16.89 35.42 -1.72
CA GLN A 229 -15.47 35.13 -1.92
C GLN A 229 -14.60 35.96 -0.96
N LYS A 230 -13.76 35.27 -0.18
CA LYS A 230 -12.79 35.92 0.71
C LYS A 230 -11.58 36.41 -0.08
N THR A 231 -11.10 37.61 0.26
CA THR A 231 -9.83 38.16 -0.25
C THR A 231 -8.82 38.17 0.89
N PHE A 232 -7.61 37.66 0.64
CA PHE A 232 -6.50 37.69 1.58
C PHE A 232 -5.40 38.61 1.01
N GLU A 233 -4.89 39.50 1.85
CA GLU A 233 -3.77 40.38 1.53
C GLU A 233 -2.54 39.96 2.33
N ASP A 234 -1.41 39.81 1.64
CA ASP A 234 -0.12 39.46 2.24
C ASP A 234 1.02 40.09 1.43
N THR A 235 2.21 40.19 2.02
CA THR A 235 3.39 40.79 1.39
C THR A 235 4.42 39.72 1.08
N ARG A 236 4.92 39.68 -0.15
CA ARG A 236 6.04 38.80 -0.52
C ARG A 236 7.25 39.10 0.36
N SER A 237 7.77 38.06 1.00
CA SER A 237 9.02 38.10 1.74
C SER A 237 10.01 37.19 1.02
N ILE A 238 11.12 37.76 0.54
CA ILE A 238 12.21 36.98 -0.03
C ILE A 238 13.15 36.66 1.13
N PRO A 239 13.30 35.38 1.51
CA PRO A 239 14.20 35.01 2.61
C PRO A 239 15.65 35.34 2.21
N SER A 240 16.36 36.07 3.07
CA SER A 240 17.81 36.25 2.95
C SER A 240 18.48 34.98 3.45
N LEU A 241 18.78 34.06 2.53
CA LEU A 241 19.42 32.78 2.82
C LEU A 241 20.93 32.88 2.56
N ALA A 242 21.72 32.23 3.41
CA ALA A 242 23.17 32.14 3.22
C ALA A 242 23.52 31.04 2.22
N PRO A 243 24.55 31.25 1.38
CA PRO A 243 25.14 30.20 0.57
C PRO A 243 25.56 29.02 1.45
N LEU A 244 25.43 27.81 0.91
CA LEU A 244 25.83 26.59 1.62
C LEU A 244 27.35 26.61 1.86
N ALA A 245 27.75 26.53 3.13
CA ALA A 245 29.15 26.42 3.52
C ALA A 245 29.45 24.99 3.98
N LEU A 246 30.18 24.24 3.15
CA LEU A 246 30.63 22.88 3.46
C LEU A 246 32.02 22.88 4.12
N PRO A 247 32.32 21.91 5.00
CA PRO A 247 33.67 21.75 5.53
C PRO A 247 34.69 21.52 4.40
N GLN A 248 35.82 22.23 4.42
CA GLN A 248 36.81 22.26 3.33
C GLN A 248 37.36 20.87 2.93
N ASN A 249 37.43 19.93 3.87
CA ASN A 249 37.94 18.57 3.63
C ASN A 249 36.84 17.50 3.74
N LEU A 250 35.58 17.88 3.47
CA LEU A 250 34.48 16.92 3.46
C LEU A 250 34.63 15.98 2.25
N SER A 251 34.98 14.72 2.51
CA SER A 251 35.06 13.69 1.48
C SER A 251 33.67 13.16 1.12
N VAL A 252 33.54 12.57 -0.08
CA VAL A 252 32.32 11.89 -0.54
C VAL A 252 31.88 10.81 0.45
N ARG A 253 32.83 10.00 0.95
CA ARG A 253 32.55 8.95 1.96
C ARG A 253 31.94 9.53 3.25
N ASN A 254 32.49 10.64 3.75
CA ASN A 254 32.00 11.25 5.00
C ASN A 254 30.64 11.92 4.79
N ALA A 255 30.41 12.54 3.64
CA ALA A 255 29.10 13.07 3.29
C ALA A 255 28.04 11.96 3.21
N LEU A 256 28.35 10.84 2.54
CA LEU A 256 27.48 9.66 2.46
C LEU A 256 27.13 9.09 3.82
N ASN A 257 28.07 9.08 4.77
CA ASN A 257 27.84 8.56 6.12
C ASN A 257 26.64 9.24 6.79
N GLU A 258 26.46 10.55 6.58
CA GLU A 258 25.34 11.30 7.15
C GLU A 258 24.12 11.26 6.23
N VAL A 259 24.30 11.48 4.92
CA VAL A 259 23.19 11.55 3.94
C VAL A 259 22.40 10.25 3.89
N LEU A 260 23.05 9.09 3.83
CA LEU A 260 22.38 7.79 3.78
C LEU A 260 21.63 7.44 5.08
N ARG A 261 21.90 8.14 6.19
CA ARG A 261 21.19 7.98 7.47
C ARG A 261 20.01 8.95 7.61
N LEU A 262 19.87 9.92 6.71
CA LEU A 262 18.72 10.81 6.72
C LEU A 262 17.45 10.01 6.43
N LEU A 263 16.36 10.30 7.13
CA LEU A 263 15.12 9.53 7.03
C LEU A 263 14.53 9.54 5.60
N SER A 264 14.66 10.65 4.87
CA SER A 264 14.19 10.76 3.48
C SER A 264 15.02 9.94 2.49
N VAL A 265 16.30 9.67 2.81
CA VAL A 265 17.24 8.93 1.94
C VAL A 265 17.30 7.46 2.31
N GLY A 266 17.61 7.15 3.58
CA GLY A 266 17.83 5.78 4.06
C GLY A 266 16.63 4.85 3.90
N SER A 267 16.85 3.56 4.15
CA SER A 267 15.85 2.50 4.01
C SER A 267 14.51 2.82 4.67
N LYS A 268 13.41 2.45 4.00
CA LYS A 268 12.02 2.60 4.50
C LYS A 268 11.44 1.27 5.00
N ARG A 269 12.30 0.26 5.21
CA ARG A 269 11.91 -1.08 5.65
C ARG A 269 11.10 -1.07 6.96
N PHE A 270 11.42 -0.15 7.86
CA PHE A 270 10.73 0.02 9.15
C PHE A 270 9.24 0.38 9.01
N LEU A 271 8.80 0.94 7.88
CA LEU A 271 7.39 1.16 7.57
C LEU A 271 6.80 0.01 6.77
N THR A 272 7.57 -0.47 5.79
CA THR A 272 7.10 -1.36 4.73
C THR A 272 6.72 -2.74 5.26
N ASN A 273 7.55 -3.38 6.08
CA ASN A 273 7.38 -4.79 6.49
C ASN A 273 6.16 -5.08 7.38
N LYS A 274 5.47 -4.04 7.90
CA LYS A 274 4.39 -4.16 8.88
C LYS A 274 3.00 -3.92 8.29
N VAL A 275 2.96 -3.49 7.05
CA VAL A 275 1.75 -3.22 6.30
C VAL A 275 1.67 -4.23 5.17
N ASP A 276 0.48 -4.78 4.95
CA ASP A 276 0.20 -5.71 3.87
C ASP A 276 0.45 -5.02 2.51
N ARG A 277 1.08 -5.74 1.58
CA ARG A 277 1.47 -5.23 0.25
C ARG A 277 1.03 -6.13 -0.89
N ALA A 278 0.15 -7.10 -0.62
CA ALA A 278 -0.25 -8.10 -1.61
C ALA A 278 -1.72 -8.50 -1.57
N VAL A 279 -2.48 -8.16 -0.52
CA VAL A 279 -3.92 -8.38 -0.45
C VAL A 279 -4.61 -7.83 -1.70
N THR A 280 -5.65 -8.54 -2.17
CA THR A 280 -6.27 -8.50 -3.51
C THR A 280 -5.60 -9.39 -4.57
N GLY A 281 -4.31 -9.71 -4.42
CA GLY A 281 -3.53 -10.37 -5.46
C GLY A 281 -3.40 -9.56 -6.76
N LEU A 282 -3.68 -8.25 -6.74
CA LEU A 282 -3.60 -7.37 -7.91
C LEU A 282 -2.37 -6.46 -7.89
N VAL A 283 -1.48 -6.61 -6.91
CA VAL A 283 -0.27 -5.78 -6.81
C VAL A 283 0.81 -6.31 -7.74
N ALA A 284 1.10 -5.58 -8.81
CA ALA A 284 2.12 -5.94 -9.79
C ALA A 284 3.49 -5.30 -9.47
N GLN A 285 3.51 -4.14 -8.83
CA GLN A 285 4.73 -3.50 -8.30
C GLN A 285 4.40 -2.83 -6.97
N GLN A 286 5.22 -3.14 -5.96
CA GLN A 286 5.21 -2.55 -4.63
C GLN A 286 6.58 -1.91 -4.34
N GLN A 287 6.77 -1.36 -3.14
CA GLN A 287 7.96 -0.59 -2.76
C GLN A 287 9.28 -1.37 -2.94
N CYS A 288 9.25 -2.70 -2.78
CA CYS A 288 10.48 -3.49 -2.81
C CYS A 288 10.91 -3.91 -4.22
N CYS A 289 12.21 -3.81 -4.48
CA CYS A 289 12.87 -4.22 -5.72
C CYS A 289 14.01 -5.20 -5.45
N GLY A 290 14.34 -5.97 -6.48
CA GLY A 290 15.49 -6.88 -6.51
C GLY A 290 15.40 -8.10 -5.58
N PRO A 291 16.44 -8.97 -5.63
CA PRO A 291 16.50 -10.20 -4.84
C PRO A 291 16.46 -9.96 -3.33
N LEU A 292 16.85 -8.77 -2.88
CA LEU A 292 16.92 -8.41 -1.47
C LEU A 292 15.67 -7.70 -0.95
N GLN A 293 14.72 -7.42 -1.84
CA GLN A 293 13.48 -6.70 -1.51
C GLN A 293 13.75 -5.38 -0.78
N LEU A 294 14.57 -4.52 -1.39
CA LEU A 294 14.90 -3.18 -0.88
C LEU A 294 13.84 -2.17 -1.29
N THR A 295 13.48 -1.25 -0.39
CA THR A 295 12.38 -0.29 -0.56
C THR A 295 12.76 0.90 -1.46
N VAL A 296 12.98 0.65 -2.75
CA VAL A 296 13.51 1.64 -3.71
C VAL A 296 12.62 1.83 -4.95
N ALA A 297 11.46 1.16 -5.06
CA ALA A 297 10.62 1.31 -6.25
C ALA A 297 10.10 2.76 -6.42
N ASP A 298 10.33 3.33 -7.61
CA ASP A 298 9.88 4.67 -7.99
C ASP A 298 8.34 4.79 -8.06
N ALA A 299 7.69 3.75 -8.59
CA ALA A 299 6.25 3.73 -8.84
C ALA A 299 5.60 2.42 -8.35
N ALA A 300 4.34 2.51 -7.97
CA ALA A 300 3.48 1.37 -7.68
C ALA A 300 2.59 1.05 -8.88
N VAL A 301 2.31 -0.24 -9.10
CA VAL A 301 1.48 -0.73 -10.22
C VAL A 301 0.47 -1.75 -9.71
N THR A 302 -0.80 -1.52 -10.03
CA THR A 302 -1.92 -2.43 -9.72
C THR A 302 -2.59 -2.91 -11.00
N ALA A 303 -2.89 -4.20 -11.06
CA ALA A 303 -3.69 -4.78 -12.12
C ALA A 303 -5.18 -4.41 -11.96
N GLN A 304 -5.89 -4.32 -13.07
CA GLN A 304 -7.34 -4.12 -13.06
C GLN A 304 -8.12 -5.39 -12.72
N SER A 305 -7.56 -6.55 -13.08
CA SER A 305 -8.18 -7.86 -12.79
C SER A 305 -7.13 -8.96 -12.81
N HIS A 306 -7.49 -10.14 -12.32
CA HIS A 306 -6.68 -11.36 -12.43
C HIS A 306 -6.67 -11.95 -13.85
N PHE A 307 -7.43 -11.39 -14.79
CA PHE A 307 -7.70 -11.97 -16.11
C PHE A 307 -7.10 -11.15 -17.27
N GLY A 308 -6.45 -10.03 -16.97
CA GLY A 308 -5.86 -9.15 -17.96
C GLY A 308 -4.56 -8.53 -17.46
N LEU A 309 -3.86 -7.84 -18.36
CA LEU A 309 -2.61 -7.14 -18.06
C LEU A 309 -2.78 -5.61 -18.00
N THR A 310 -3.99 -5.09 -18.18
CA THR A 310 -4.25 -3.66 -17.97
C THR A 310 -4.26 -3.33 -16.49
N GLY A 311 -3.97 -2.07 -16.17
CA GLY A 311 -3.90 -1.63 -14.77
C GLY A 311 -3.74 -0.13 -14.61
N MET A 312 -3.22 0.24 -13.45
CA MET A 312 -2.93 1.62 -13.08
C MET A 312 -1.53 1.71 -12.46
N ALA A 313 -0.84 2.81 -12.71
CA ALA A 313 0.40 3.17 -12.05
C ALA A 313 0.22 4.46 -11.24
N THR A 314 0.94 4.57 -10.13
CA THR A 314 1.02 5.78 -9.29
C THR A 314 2.45 6.12 -8.93
N ALA A 315 2.71 7.42 -8.85
CA ALA A 315 3.99 8.01 -8.48
C ALA A 315 3.78 9.22 -7.56
N LEU A 316 4.71 9.44 -6.63
CA LEU A 316 4.68 10.58 -5.71
C LEU A 316 5.87 11.51 -5.96
N GLY A 317 5.68 12.79 -5.68
CA GLY A 317 6.76 13.77 -5.56
C GLY A 317 6.44 14.82 -4.51
N GLU A 318 7.43 15.18 -3.70
CA GLU A 318 7.36 16.18 -2.64
C GLU A 318 8.73 16.81 -2.40
N GLN A 319 8.77 18.13 -2.20
CA GLN A 319 10.04 18.86 -2.17
C GLN A 319 10.05 19.93 -1.08
N SER A 320 9.71 19.51 0.14
CA SER A 320 9.38 20.42 1.25
C SER A 320 10.51 21.38 1.64
N ILE A 321 11.75 20.89 1.66
CA ILE A 321 12.92 21.70 2.02
C ILE A 321 13.24 22.71 0.91
N LYS A 322 13.07 22.32 -0.36
CA LYS A 322 13.24 23.22 -1.51
C LYS A 322 12.17 24.30 -1.54
N LEU A 323 10.94 24.03 -1.07
CA LEU A 323 9.90 25.05 -0.86
C LEU A 323 10.28 26.09 0.20
N LEU A 324 11.14 25.77 1.16
CA LEU A 324 11.69 26.75 2.12
C LEU A 324 12.71 27.69 1.45
N VAL A 325 13.49 27.17 0.51
CA VAL A 325 14.47 27.96 -0.26
C VAL A 325 13.76 28.82 -1.30
N ASN A 326 12.92 28.22 -2.13
CA ASN A 326 12.15 28.88 -3.17
C ASN A 326 10.80 28.16 -3.39
N PRO A 327 9.66 28.77 -3.01
CA PRO A 327 8.33 28.18 -3.20
C PRO A 327 7.98 27.79 -4.64
N ALA A 328 8.41 28.58 -5.62
CA ALA A 328 8.12 28.32 -7.02
C ALA A 328 8.94 27.14 -7.55
N ALA A 329 10.23 27.08 -7.19
CA ALA A 329 11.11 25.97 -7.58
C ALA A 329 10.68 24.66 -6.91
N GLY A 330 10.44 24.68 -5.60
CA GLY A 330 9.98 23.49 -4.88
C GLY A 330 8.67 22.92 -5.43
N ALA A 331 7.72 23.78 -5.83
CA ALA A 331 6.46 23.32 -6.43
C ALA A 331 6.66 22.65 -7.79
N ARG A 332 7.54 23.20 -8.63
CA ARG A 332 7.92 22.58 -9.91
C ARG A 332 8.67 21.27 -9.71
N MET A 333 9.60 21.23 -8.76
CA MET A 333 10.36 20.03 -8.43
C MET A 333 9.47 18.90 -7.90
N ALA A 334 8.42 19.20 -7.11
CA ALA A 334 7.46 18.18 -6.66
C ALA A 334 6.71 17.51 -7.82
N VAL A 335 6.33 18.27 -8.86
CA VAL A 335 5.79 17.69 -10.11
C VAL A 335 6.85 16.92 -10.87
N GLY A 336 8.04 17.50 -10.97
CA GLY A 336 9.17 16.90 -11.67
C GLY A 336 9.53 15.53 -11.14
N GLU A 337 9.69 15.41 -9.83
CA GLU A 337 9.97 14.15 -9.13
C GLU A 337 8.85 13.12 -9.33
N ALA A 338 7.59 13.55 -9.23
CA ALA A 338 6.48 12.63 -9.45
C ALA A 338 6.50 12.07 -10.90
N MET A 339 6.85 12.90 -11.88
CA MET A 339 7.01 12.49 -13.28
C MET A 339 8.22 11.59 -13.51
N THR A 340 9.37 11.88 -12.88
CA THR A 340 10.57 11.04 -12.98
C THR A 340 10.37 9.70 -12.28
N ASN A 341 9.57 9.65 -11.21
CA ASN A 341 9.17 8.40 -10.60
C ASN A 341 8.23 7.58 -11.52
N LEU A 342 7.21 8.22 -12.11
CA LEU A 342 6.23 7.55 -12.97
C LEU A 342 6.85 6.99 -14.26
N VAL A 343 7.96 7.56 -14.75
CA VAL A 343 8.58 7.17 -16.02
C VAL A 343 9.04 5.70 -16.04
N SER A 344 9.22 5.09 -14.87
CA SER A 344 9.59 3.69 -14.69
C SER A 344 8.55 2.69 -15.22
N VAL A 345 7.31 3.15 -15.50
CA VAL A 345 6.20 2.32 -15.98
C VAL A 345 5.72 2.81 -17.34
N LEU A 346 5.39 1.89 -18.26
CA LEU A 346 4.87 2.23 -19.57
C LEU A 346 3.45 2.82 -19.50
N VAL A 347 3.32 4.08 -19.89
CA VAL A 347 2.11 4.88 -20.05
C VAL A 347 2.05 5.34 -21.52
N GLU A 348 1.05 4.88 -22.28
CA GLU A 348 0.98 5.13 -23.74
C GLU A 348 0.90 6.61 -24.09
N ASP A 349 0.06 7.36 -23.39
CA ASP A 349 -0.13 8.80 -23.59
C ASP A 349 0.07 9.56 -22.28
N HIS A 350 1.15 10.34 -22.18
CA HIS A 350 1.42 11.18 -21.02
C HIS A 350 0.29 12.18 -20.69
N ARG A 351 -0.56 12.56 -21.65
CA ARG A 351 -1.68 13.50 -21.43
C ARG A 351 -2.82 12.91 -20.60
N GLN A 352 -2.86 11.58 -20.47
CA GLN A 352 -3.82 10.89 -19.61
C GLN A 352 -3.42 10.95 -18.13
N ILE A 353 -2.19 11.35 -17.83
CA ILE A 353 -1.71 11.48 -16.46
C ILE A 353 -2.52 12.57 -15.77
N LYS A 354 -3.08 12.21 -14.61
CA LYS A 354 -3.80 13.09 -13.70
C LYS A 354 -3.15 13.06 -12.34
N CYS A 355 -3.52 13.98 -11.46
CA CYS A 355 -2.96 13.99 -10.13
C CYS A 355 -3.86 14.58 -9.06
N SER A 356 -3.58 14.14 -7.82
CA SER A 356 -3.99 14.81 -6.60
C SER A 356 -2.90 15.76 -6.13
N ALA A 357 -3.26 17.02 -5.83
CA ALA A 357 -2.34 18.01 -5.26
C ALA A 357 -2.72 18.33 -3.80
N ASN A 358 -1.85 18.00 -2.84
CA ASN A 358 -2.12 18.15 -1.42
C ASN A 358 -1.21 19.21 -0.78
N TRP A 359 -1.80 20.24 -0.18
CA TRP A 359 -1.12 21.43 0.32
C TRP A 359 -1.12 21.49 1.84
N MET A 360 0.03 21.33 2.49
CA MET A 360 0.15 21.51 3.94
C MET A 360 0.96 22.79 4.19
N TRP A 361 0.29 23.85 4.66
CA TRP A 361 0.84 25.20 4.71
C TRP A 361 0.28 26.02 5.88
N ALA A 362 0.92 27.14 6.24
CA ALA A 362 0.41 28.09 7.22
C ALA A 362 0.20 29.50 6.62
N PRO A 363 -0.69 29.68 5.62
CA PRO A 363 -0.78 30.90 4.80
C PRO A 363 -1.23 32.15 5.58
N LYS A 364 -1.78 31.98 6.78
CA LYS A 364 -2.18 33.09 7.66
C LYS A 364 -1.00 33.78 8.35
N LEU A 365 0.20 33.19 8.28
CA LEU A 365 1.41 33.78 8.84
C LEU A 365 2.07 34.73 7.82
N PRO A 366 2.77 35.78 8.27
CA PRO A 366 3.35 36.79 7.37
C PRO A 366 4.22 36.18 6.27
N GLY A 367 3.93 36.55 5.02
CA GLY A 367 4.63 36.12 3.81
C GLY A 367 4.24 34.73 3.28
N GLU A 368 3.54 33.90 4.05
CA GLU A 368 3.19 32.54 3.64
C GLU A 368 2.03 32.50 2.64
N GLY A 369 1.10 33.46 2.69
CA GLY A 369 0.02 33.57 1.71
C GLY A 369 0.54 33.99 0.33
N ALA A 370 1.55 34.85 0.30
CA ALA A 370 2.24 35.19 -0.95
C ALA A 370 3.06 34.00 -1.49
N ALA A 371 3.73 33.25 -0.61
CA ALA A 371 4.56 32.11 -0.98
C ALA A 371 3.74 30.95 -1.59
N ILE A 372 2.59 30.59 -1.01
CA ILE A 372 1.72 29.54 -1.58
C ILE A 372 1.14 29.97 -2.94
N ARG A 373 0.86 31.26 -3.14
CA ARG A 373 0.43 31.79 -4.45
C ARG A 373 1.52 31.64 -5.51
N ASP A 374 2.76 31.96 -5.17
CA ASP A 374 3.89 31.86 -6.09
C ASP A 374 4.16 30.38 -6.43
N ALA A 375 4.06 29.46 -5.45
CA ALA A 375 4.09 28.01 -5.66
C ALA A 375 2.96 27.51 -6.58
N ALA A 376 1.71 27.89 -6.32
CA ALA A 376 0.56 27.48 -7.13
C ALA A 376 0.62 28.03 -8.56
N SER A 377 1.14 29.24 -8.76
CA SER A 377 1.32 29.82 -10.10
C SER A 377 2.39 29.06 -10.88
N ALA A 378 3.53 28.76 -10.24
CA ALA A 378 4.61 27.98 -10.83
C ALA A 378 4.18 26.55 -11.17
N LEU A 379 3.43 25.91 -10.27
CA LEU A 379 2.84 24.60 -10.48
C LEU A 379 1.95 24.60 -11.73
N ARG A 380 1.00 25.53 -11.82
CA ARG A 380 0.09 25.67 -12.95
C ARG A 380 0.86 25.77 -14.27
N ASP A 381 1.84 26.65 -14.34
CA ASP A 381 2.57 26.92 -15.59
C ASP A 381 3.38 25.69 -16.04
N ALA A 382 4.03 24.99 -15.09
CA ALA A 382 4.73 23.75 -15.37
C ALA A 382 3.79 22.63 -15.84
N MET A 383 2.66 22.44 -15.16
CA MET A 383 1.68 21.40 -15.50
C MET A 383 1.03 21.64 -16.86
N ILE A 384 0.75 22.89 -17.23
CA ILE A 384 0.25 23.25 -18.58
C ILE A 384 1.26 22.82 -19.65
N SER A 385 2.55 23.08 -19.44
CA SER A 385 3.61 22.68 -20.40
C SER A 385 3.73 21.15 -20.50
N LEU A 386 3.71 20.46 -19.35
CA LEU A 386 3.78 19.00 -19.30
C LEU A 386 2.52 18.31 -19.87
N GLY A 387 1.37 18.97 -19.86
CA GLY A 387 0.09 18.37 -20.26
C GLY A 387 -0.56 17.51 -19.17
N VAL A 388 -0.21 17.76 -17.91
CA VAL A 388 -0.75 17.05 -16.72
C VAL A 388 -1.77 17.96 -16.03
N ALA A 389 -2.83 17.38 -15.45
CA ALA A 389 -3.88 18.15 -14.79
C ALA A 389 -4.14 17.66 -13.36
N VAL A 390 -4.39 18.62 -12.46
CA VAL A 390 -4.95 18.37 -11.13
C VAL A 390 -6.45 18.14 -11.28
N ASP A 391 -6.96 16.99 -10.86
CA ASP A 391 -8.40 16.67 -10.82
C ASP A 391 -8.88 16.24 -9.42
N GLY A 392 -7.98 16.23 -8.44
CA GLY A 392 -8.28 16.05 -7.03
C GLY A 392 -7.25 16.76 -6.14
N GLY A 393 -7.50 16.83 -4.84
CA GLY A 393 -6.57 17.45 -3.90
C GLY A 393 -7.21 17.84 -2.59
N LYS A 394 -6.38 18.26 -1.64
CA LYS A 394 -6.79 18.75 -0.32
C LYS A 394 -5.82 19.80 0.19
N ASP A 395 -6.25 20.59 1.15
CA ASP A 395 -5.40 21.54 1.88
C ASP A 395 -5.52 21.38 3.40
N SER A 396 -4.42 21.70 4.08
CA SER A 396 -4.30 21.83 5.53
C SER A 396 -3.56 23.14 5.80
N LEU A 397 -4.31 24.19 6.16
CA LEU A 397 -3.82 25.58 6.18
C LEU A 397 -3.47 26.12 7.59
N SER A 398 -3.27 25.22 8.55
CA SER A 398 -2.95 25.54 9.95
C SER A 398 -1.66 24.84 10.41
N MET A 399 -0.69 24.69 9.50
CA MET A 399 0.56 23.95 9.74
C MET A 399 1.62 24.73 10.53
N ALA A 400 1.26 25.11 11.75
CA ALA A 400 2.15 25.73 12.72
C ALA A 400 1.71 25.40 14.16
N THR A 401 2.66 25.45 15.09
CA THR A 401 2.46 25.12 16.50
C THR A 401 3.14 26.15 17.39
N MET A 402 2.48 26.55 18.48
CA MET A 402 3.10 27.36 19.53
C MET A 402 3.89 26.45 20.48
N VAL A 403 5.19 26.68 20.64
CA VAL A 403 6.06 25.91 21.53
C VAL A 403 6.77 26.88 22.46
N LYS A 404 6.42 26.87 23.75
CA LYS A 404 7.03 27.74 24.79
C LYS A 404 7.06 29.24 24.39
N GLY A 405 5.97 29.74 23.82
CA GLY A 405 5.82 31.13 23.37
C GLY A 405 6.45 31.46 22.00
N GLU A 406 7.02 30.48 21.30
CA GLU A 406 7.52 30.62 19.92
C GLU A 406 6.57 29.96 18.92
N THR A 407 6.24 30.64 17.82
CA THR A 407 5.54 30.01 16.69
C THR A 407 6.52 29.21 15.83
N VAL A 408 6.39 27.89 15.85
CA VAL A 408 7.14 26.96 15.00
C VAL A 408 6.30 26.61 13.78
N LYS A 409 6.79 26.93 12.59
CA LYS A 409 6.13 26.58 11.33
C LYS A 409 6.53 25.17 10.93
N SER A 410 5.59 24.35 10.45
CA SER A 410 5.97 23.15 9.70
C SER A 410 6.59 23.59 8.37
N PRO A 411 7.58 22.85 7.83
CA PRO A 411 8.02 23.06 6.46
C PRO A 411 6.83 23.11 5.50
N ARG A 412 6.94 23.96 4.48
CA ARG A 412 5.97 24.06 3.40
C ARG A 412 5.93 22.73 2.67
N GLU A 413 4.75 22.16 2.47
CA GLU A 413 4.62 20.87 1.81
C GLU A 413 3.61 20.95 0.66
N LEU A 414 4.03 20.40 -0.48
CA LEU A 414 3.17 20.06 -1.59
C LEU A 414 3.47 18.61 -1.98
N VAL A 415 2.47 17.74 -1.85
CA VAL A 415 2.56 16.36 -2.30
C VAL A 415 1.77 16.23 -3.60
N ILE A 416 2.45 15.83 -4.66
CA ILE A 416 1.85 15.50 -5.95
C ILE A 416 1.76 13.99 -6.07
N THR A 417 0.54 13.47 -6.21
CA THR A 417 0.29 12.05 -6.49
C THR A 417 -0.21 11.90 -7.91
N LEU A 418 0.66 11.44 -8.82
CA LEU A 418 0.28 11.13 -10.20
C LEU A 418 -0.37 9.75 -10.29
N TYR A 419 -1.33 9.62 -11.18
CA TYR A 419 -1.89 8.34 -11.58
C TYR A 419 -2.17 8.28 -13.08
N ALA A 420 -1.97 7.10 -13.66
CA ALA A 420 -2.19 6.83 -15.07
C ALA A 420 -2.67 5.41 -15.29
N ALA A 421 -3.52 5.21 -16.31
CA ALA A 421 -3.83 3.89 -16.83
C ALA A 421 -2.61 3.31 -17.55
N VAL A 422 -2.39 2.01 -17.39
CA VAL A 422 -1.30 1.28 -18.07
C VAL A 422 -1.88 0.15 -18.93
N PRO A 423 -1.41 -0.02 -20.18
CA PRO A 423 -1.90 -1.05 -21.08
C PRO A 423 -1.37 -2.45 -20.72
N ASP A 424 -0.20 -2.50 -20.08
CA ASP A 424 0.50 -3.73 -19.71
C ASP A 424 1.32 -3.51 -18.43
N ILE A 425 0.84 -4.06 -17.31
CA ILE A 425 1.47 -4.02 -15.98
C ILE A 425 2.85 -4.70 -15.91
N THR A 426 3.24 -5.44 -16.95
CA THR A 426 4.54 -6.11 -17.05
C THR A 426 5.60 -5.23 -17.72
N LYS A 427 5.19 -4.15 -18.41
CA LYS A 427 6.08 -3.20 -19.08
C LYS A 427 6.52 -2.10 -18.12
N LYS A 428 7.48 -2.45 -17.28
CA LYS A 428 8.09 -1.55 -16.31
C LYS A 428 9.56 -1.91 -16.10
N ILE A 429 10.32 -0.94 -15.62
CA ILE A 429 11.67 -1.11 -15.10
C ILE A 429 11.69 -0.78 -13.61
N THR A 430 12.68 -1.31 -12.90
CA THR A 430 12.90 -1.06 -11.47
C THR A 430 14.37 -0.72 -11.24
N PRO A 431 14.76 -0.17 -10.07
CA PRO A 431 16.15 0.23 -9.83
C PRO A 431 17.16 -0.90 -9.77
N ASP A 432 16.74 -2.13 -9.44
CA ASP A 432 17.69 -3.23 -9.29
C ASP A 432 18.34 -3.57 -10.63
N ILE A 433 19.66 -3.38 -10.69
CA ILE A 433 20.51 -3.72 -11.84
C ILE A 433 20.32 -5.21 -12.18
N LYS A 434 19.94 -5.49 -13.43
CA LYS A 434 19.61 -6.85 -13.88
C LYS A 434 20.82 -7.59 -14.42
N HIS A 435 21.77 -6.87 -15.00
CA HIS A 435 22.85 -7.42 -15.81
C HIS A 435 24.19 -6.77 -15.45
N PRO A 436 24.86 -7.19 -14.37
CA PRO A 436 26.20 -6.73 -14.04
C PRO A 436 27.16 -6.81 -15.24
N GLY A 437 27.79 -5.68 -15.57
CA GLY A 437 28.58 -5.48 -16.80
C GLY A 437 27.91 -4.56 -17.83
N SER A 438 26.64 -4.19 -17.60
CA SER A 438 25.86 -3.26 -18.42
C SER A 438 26.29 -1.82 -18.24
N VAL A 439 25.95 -0.98 -19.21
CA VAL A 439 26.28 0.45 -19.21
C VAL A 439 25.24 1.23 -18.42
N LEU A 440 25.71 2.19 -17.62
CA LEU A 440 24.87 3.13 -16.89
C LEU A 440 24.85 4.48 -17.63
N LEU A 441 23.66 4.90 -18.04
CA LEU A 441 23.43 6.17 -18.72
C LEU A 441 22.67 7.12 -17.78
N PHE A 442 23.08 8.37 -17.70
CA PHE A 442 22.40 9.40 -16.92
C PHE A 442 21.73 10.40 -17.84
N VAL A 443 20.41 10.50 -17.73
CA VAL A 443 19.58 11.52 -18.35
C VAL A 443 19.58 12.74 -17.43
N ASP A 444 20.29 13.79 -17.83
CA ASP A 444 20.40 15.02 -17.04
C ASP A 444 19.31 16.01 -17.44
N LEU A 445 18.45 16.36 -16.48
CA LEU A 445 17.37 17.34 -16.67
C LEU A 445 17.65 18.67 -15.98
N SER A 446 18.87 18.86 -15.44
CA SER A 446 19.28 20.07 -14.71
C SER A 446 19.75 21.22 -15.61
N GLY A 447 20.01 20.94 -16.89
CA GLY A 447 20.71 21.87 -17.78
C GLY A 447 22.18 22.07 -17.38
N GLY A 448 22.83 21.06 -16.81
CA GLY A 448 24.21 21.10 -16.34
C GLY A 448 24.42 21.85 -15.02
N ARG A 449 23.37 22.06 -14.23
CA ARG A 449 23.44 22.74 -12.92
C ARG A 449 23.53 21.72 -11.80
N ASN A 450 24.23 22.09 -10.74
CA ASN A 450 24.46 21.23 -9.59
C ASN A 450 24.14 21.95 -8.28
N ARG A 451 22.90 22.43 -8.13
CA ARG A 451 22.49 23.26 -6.97
C ARG A 451 22.26 22.41 -5.72
N LEU A 452 22.78 22.87 -4.58
CA LEU A 452 22.73 22.16 -3.29
C LEU A 452 21.74 22.74 -2.28
N GLY A 453 21.07 23.86 -2.59
CA GLY A 453 20.07 24.44 -1.69
C GLY A 453 18.86 23.51 -1.49
N GLY A 454 18.50 23.28 -0.24
CA GLY A 454 17.42 22.39 0.17
C GLY A 454 17.72 20.91 -0.03
N SER A 455 18.99 20.54 -0.21
CA SER A 455 19.42 19.15 -0.33
C SER A 455 19.56 18.43 1.01
N ALA A 456 19.55 17.10 0.98
CA ALA A 456 19.94 16.24 2.09
C ALA A 456 21.36 16.56 2.58
N LEU A 457 22.30 16.87 1.66
CA LEU A 457 23.66 17.28 2.03
C LEU A 457 23.67 18.59 2.83
N ALA A 458 22.86 19.57 2.43
CA ALA A 458 22.70 20.80 3.20
C ALA A 458 22.09 20.51 4.59
N GLN A 459 21.04 19.69 4.64
CA GLN A 459 20.33 19.37 5.87
C GLN A 459 21.22 18.69 6.91
N VAL A 460 22.04 17.71 6.53
CA VAL A 460 22.95 17.03 7.47
C VAL A 460 24.06 17.95 7.97
N ASN A 461 24.39 19.00 7.21
CA ASN A 461 25.27 20.10 7.63
C ASN A 461 24.53 21.22 8.37
N ARG A 462 23.29 20.97 8.82
CA ARG A 462 22.43 21.87 9.61
C ARG A 462 22.16 23.21 8.90
N GLN A 463 22.09 23.17 7.58
CA GLN A 463 21.86 24.32 6.71
C GLN A 463 20.74 23.99 5.72
N ILE A 464 20.23 25.02 5.05
CA ILE A 464 19.36 24.84 3.88
C ILE A 464 19.99 25.41 2.60
N GLY A 465 21.04 26.22 2.66
CA GLY A 465 21.59 26.91 1.49
C GLY A 465 20.63 27.96 0.90
N ASP A 466 21.01 28.52 -0.24
CA ASP A 466 20.34 29.67 -0.86
C ASP A 466 19.74 29.40 -2.24
N THR A 467 20.31 28.47 -3.00
CA THR A 467 19.93 28.21 -4.39
C THR A 467 19.49 26.75 -4.52
N SER A 468 18.18 26.52 -4.67
CA SER A 468 17.62 25.17 -4.81
C SER A 468 17.66 24.65 -6.23
N ALA A 469 17.64 23.33 -6.37
CA ALA A 469 17.25 22.67 -7.60
C ALA A 469 15.89 23.17 -8.12
N ASP A 470 15.70 23.13 -9.43
CA ASP A 470 14.51 23.66 -10.10
C ASP A 470 14.30 23.03 -11.49
N MET A 471 13.05 22.75 -11.83
CA MET A 471 12.62 22.35 -13.18
C MET A 471 12.34 23.60 -14.00
N GLU A 472 13.40 24.20 -14.55
CA GLU A 472 13.30 25.44 -15.33
C GLU A 472 12.73 25.20 -16.75
N GLU A 473 12.91 24.00 -17.30
CA GLU A 473 12.45 23.61 -18.63
C GLU A 473 11.50 22.39 -18.57
N PRO A 474 10.20 22.59 -18.27
CA PRO A 474 9.25 21.47 -18.22
C PRO A 474 9.12 20.70 -19.55
N GLU A 475 9.34 21.37 -20.70
CA GLU A 475 9.38 20.70 -22.00
C GLU A 475 10.55 19.72 -22.15
N LEU A 476 11.69 19.94 -21.47
CA LEU A 476 12.80 18.98 -21.47
C LEU A 476 12.39 17.69 -20.75
N LEU A 477 11.78 17.81 -19.56
CA LEU A 477 11.24 16.67 -18.82
C LEU A 477 10.21 15.90 -19.65
N LYS A 478 9.31 16.60 -20.34
CA LYS A 478 8.32 15.99 -21.23
C LYS A 478 8.96 15.17 -22.36
N ARG A 479 9.95 15.72 -23.06
CA ARG A 479 10.67 15.01 -24.14
C ARG A 479 11.42 13.79 -23.59
N ALA A 480 12.09 13.94 -22.44
CA ALA A 480 12.78 12.85 -21.77
C ALA A 480 11.82 11.74 -21.34
N PHE A 481 10.67 12.09 -20.75
CA PHE A 481 9.62 11.14 -20.39
C PHE A 481 9.21 10.32 -21.61
N ILE A 482 8.80 10.97 -22.70
CA ILE A 482 8.35 10.28 -23.93
C ILE A 482 9.47 9.39 -24.52
N ALA A 483 10.72 9.86 -24.53
CA ALA A 483 11.84 9.07 -25.03
C ALA A 483 12.09 7.82 -24.18
N ILE A 484 12.06 7.92 -22.84
CA ILE A 484 12.23 6.78 -21.94
C ILE A 484 11.06 5.79 -22.10
N GLN A 485 9.83 6.27 -22.29
CA GLN A 485 8.67 5.42 -22.58
C GLN A 485 8.87 4.60 -23.86
N GLU A 486 9.45 5.20 -24.91
CA GLU A 486 9.82 4.48 -26.13
C GLU A 486 10.92 3.43 -25.88
N LEU A 487 11.91 3.72 -25.04
CA LEU A 487 12.95 2.76 -24.65
C LEU A 487 12.38 1.56 -23.88
N ILE A 488 11.50 1.81 -22.91
CA ILE A 488 10.82 0.75 -22.13
C ILE A 488 9.93 -0.09 -23.05
N GLY A 489 9.15 0.56 -23.92
CA GLY A 489 8.28 -0.13 -24.88
C GLY A 489 9.06 -1.05 -25.83
N ARG A 490 10.28 -0.65 -26.22
CA ARG A 490 11.19 -1.45 -27.06
C ARG A 490 12.05 -2.45 -26.27
N GLY A 491 12.08 -2.38 -24.95
CA GLY A 491 12.93 -3.22 -24.12
C GLY A 491 14.43 -2.92 -24.25
N LEU A 492 14.80 -1.68 -24.58
CA LEU A 492 16.21 -1.25 -24.72
C LEU A 492 16.89 -0.92 -23.37
N VAL A 493 16.09 -0.82 -22.31
CA VAL A 493 16.55 -0.55 -20.93
C VAL A 493 16.03 -1.64 -20.00
N SER A 494 16.88 -2.11 -19.09
CA SER A 494 16.59 -3.25 -18.20
C SER A 494 16.28 -2.82 -16.77
N ALA A 495 16.85 -1.70 -16.33
CA ALA A 495 16.65 -1.09 -15.02
C ALA A 495 16.73 0.44 -15.14
N GLY A 496 16.21 1.13 -14.14
CA GLY A 496 16.37 2.57 -14.03
C GLY A 496 15.85 3.11 -12.71
N HIS A 497 16.32 4.31 -12.36
CA HIS A 497 16.00 4.96 -11.09
C HIS A 497 16.18 6.48 -11.19
N ASP A 498 15.33 7.24 -10.51
CA ASP A 498 15.36 8.70 -10.57
C ASP A 498 16.38 9.33 -9.62
N ARG A 499 16.72 10.60 -9.90
CA ARG A 499 17.52 11.44 -9.00
C ARG A 499 16.60 12.30 -8.15
N SER A 500 16.58 12.04 -6.85
CA SER A 500 15.76 12.72 -5.84
C SER A 500 16.60 13.05 -4.58
N ASP A 501 16.12 12.73 -3.37
CA ASP A 501 16.83 13.01 -2.11
C ASP A 501 18.20 12.31 -2.05
N GLY A 502 19.26 13.05 -1.70
CA GLY A 502 20.64 12.57 -1.65
C GLY A 502 21.38 12.59 -3.00
N GLY A 503 20.68 12.87 -4.10
CA GLY A 503 21.27 13.15 -5.41
C GLY A 503 21.74 11.92 -6.19
N LEU A 504 22.52 12.18 -7.25
CA LEU A 504 22.95 11.15 -8.21
C LEU A 504 23.67 9.97 -7.56
N ILE A 505 24.45 10.22 -6.50
CA ILE A 505 25.16 9.15 -5.81
C ILE A 505 24.20 8.20 -5.09
N THR A 506 23.13 8.71 -4.48
CA THR A 506 22.11 7.86 -3.86
C THR A 506 21.43 7.00 -4.91
N THR A 507 21.00 7.59 -6.03
CA THR A 507 20.41 6.84 -7.16
C THR A 507 21.29 5.67 -7.60
N LEU A 508 22.58 5.94 -7.85
CA LEU A 508 23.55 4.91 -8.25
C LEU A 508 23.73 3.81 -7.19
N LEU A 509 23.80 4.22 -5.92
CA LEU A 509 23.96 3.31 -4.80
C LEU A 509 22.72 2.44 -4.61
N GLU A 510 21.51 2.99 -4.66
CA GLU A 510 20.25 2.25 -4.51
C GLU A 510 20.04 1.25 -5.66
N MET A 511 20.43 1.62 -6.89
CA MET A 511 20.47 0.67 -8.02
C MET A 511 21.44 -0.50 -7.76
N ALA A 512 22.64 -0.21 -7.26
CA ALA A 512 23.65 -1.23 -6.93
C ALA A 512 23.21 -2.12 -5.75
N PHE A 513 22.64 -1.52 -4.71
CA PHE A 513 22.17 -2.20 -3.51
C PHE A 513 21.05 -3.17 -3.85
N SER A 514 20.07 -2.71 -4.62
CA SER A 514 18.90 -3.51 -4.98
C SER A 514 19.24 -4.57 -6.03
N GLY A 515 20.17 -4.31 -6.95
CA GLY A 515 20.74 -5.31 -7.86
C GLY A 515 21.74 -6.29 -7.20
N ASN A 516 22.09 -6.06 -5.93
CA ASN A 516 23.09 -6.82 -5.17
C ASN A 516 24.44 -6.96 -5.92
N CYS A 517 24.90 -5.88 -6.54
CA CYS A 517 26.11 -5.85 -7.37
C CYS A 517 26.96 -4.60 -7.05
N GLY A 518 28.03 -4.36 -7.81
CA GLY A 518 28.85 -3.16 -7.71
C GLY A 518 28.69 -2.24 -8.92
N ILE A 519 29.37 -1.09 -8.87
CA ILE A 519 29.45 -0.13 -9.97
C ILE A 519 30.86 0.45 -10.09
N ASP A 520 31.21 0.82 -11.32
CA ASP A 520 32.43 1.55 -11.66
C ASP A 520 32.03 2.74 -12.53
N VAL A 521 32.07 3.93 -11.92
CA VAL A 521 31.54 5.17 -12.46
C VAL A 521 32.65 6.19 -12.66
N GLU A 522 32.68 6.81 -13.82
CA GLU A 522 33.60 7.86 -14.24
C GLU A 522 32.80 9.11 -14.63
N LEU A 523 33.07 10.20 -13.93
CA LEU A 523 32.43 11.49 -14.15
C LEU A 523 33.50 12.57 -14.35
N SER A 524 33.13 13.64 -15.05
CA SER A 524 33.99 14.81 -15.21
C SER A 524 33.15 16.08 -15.25
N GLY A 525 33.74 17.19 -14.80
CA GLY A 525 33.01 18.45 -14.67
C GLY A 525 33.85 19.58 -14.08
N GLN A 526 33.26 20.79 -14.08
CA GLN A 526 33.90 21.99 -13.53
C GLN A 526 33.51 22.24 -12.07
N ASP A 527 32.28 21.87 -11.69
CA ASP A 527 31.80 22.00 -10.32
C ASP A 527 32.53 21.04 -9.37
N SER A 528 32.36 21.22 -8.06
CA SER A 528 32.93 20.29 -7.09
C SER A 528 32.27 18.92 -7.19
N VAL A 529 33.03 17.88 -6.81
CA VAL A 529 32.50 16.50 -6.78
C VAL A 529 31.27 16.38 -5.87
N LEU A 530 31.17 17.17 -4.81
CA LEU A 530 30.02 17.15 -3.91
C LEU A 530 28.78 17.75 -4.57
N GLU A 531 28.93 18.84 -5.33
CA GLU A 531 27.83 19.43 -6.10
C GLU A 531 27.31 18.44 -7.14
N VAL A 532 28.19 17.81 -7.92
CA VAL A 532 27.80 16.84 -8.96
C VAL A 532 27.08 15.63 -8.36
N LEU A 533 27.59 15.07 -7.27
CA LEU A 533 27.07 13.82 -6.70
C LEU A 533 25.83 14.01 -5.82
N PHE A 534 25.73 15.13 -5.09
CA PHE A 534 24.67 15.36 -4.10
C PHE A 534 23.65 16.43 -4.51
N SER A 535 23.76 17.02 -5.70
CA SER A 535 22.68 17.86 -6.22
C SER A 535 21.42 17.02 -6.45
N GLU A 536 20.29 17.58 -6.05
CA GLU A 536 18.96 16.95 -6.10
C GLU A 536 18.13 17.60 -7.20
N GLU A 537 18.79 17.84 -8.33
CA GLU A 537 18.16 18.28 -9.57
C GLU A 537 17.43 17.09 -10.22
N LEU A 538 16.51 17.34 -11.15
CA LEU A 538 15.83 16.24 -11.83
C LEU A 538 16.81 15.45 -12.70
N GLY A 539 16.61 14.14 -12.78
CA GLY A 539 17.41 13.26 -13.64
C GLY A 539 17.01 11.80 -13.49
N TYR A 540 17.53 10.94 -14.36
CA TYR A 540 17.21 9.52 -14.35
C TYR A 540 18.41 8.69 -14.80
N VAL A 541 18.74 7.62 -14.08
CA VAL A 541 19.79 6.67 -14.47
C VAL A 541 19.15 5.44 -15.11
N LEU A 542 19.71 4.98 -16.24
CA LEU A 542 19.23 3.84 -17.01
C LEU A 542 20.33 2.78 -17.11
N GLU A 543 19.98 1.52 -16.91
CA GLU A 543 20.79 0.36 -17.28
C GLU A 543 20.43 -0.09 -18.70
N CYS A 544 21.43 -0.25 -19.55
CA CYS A 544 21.26 -0.80 -20.89
C CYS A 544 22.42 -1.71 -21.29
N GLN A 545 22.15 -2.62 -22.23
CA GLN A 545 23.21 -3.44 -22.81
C GLN A 545 24.14 -2.59 -23.66
N LYS A 546 25.42 -2.98 -23.70
CA LYS A 546 26.46 -2.27 -24.46
C LYS A 546 26.09 -2.06 -25.93
N ASP A 547 25.43 -3.05 -26.53
CA ASP A 547 25.05 -3.03 -27.94
C ASP A 547 23.89 -2.06 -28.23
N ASP A 548 23.08 -1.72 -27.23
CA ASP A 548 21.93 -0.82 -27.37
C ASP A 548 22.29 0.66 -27.17
N VAL A 549 23.45 0.96 -26.57
CA VAL A 549 23.89 2.33 -26.22
C VAL A 549 23.80 3.28 -27.41
N THR A 550 24.29 2.86 -28.59
CA THR A 550 24.30 3.73 -29.78
C THR A 550 22.89 4.10 -30.21
N GLN A 551 21.96 3.14 -30.17
CA GLN A 551 20.57 3.38 -30.54
C GLN A 551 19.87 4.28 -29.52
N ILE A 552 20.12 4.07 -28.23
CA ILE A 552 19.58 4.90 -27.14
C ILE A 552 20.05 6.34 -27.27
N LEU A 553 21.36 6.56 -27.43
CA LEU A 553 21.93 7.89 -27.60
C LEU A 553 21.39 8.57 -28.88
N HIS A 554 21.22 7.82 -29.96
CA HIS A 554 20.62 8.38 -31.18
C HIS A 554 19.18 8.85 -30.95
N LEU A 555 18.35 8.04 -30.28
CA LEU A 555 16.98 8.39 -29.95
C LEU A 555 16.92 9.66 -29.08
N MET A 556 17.69 9.68 -27.98
CA MET A 556 17.72 10.78 -27.03
C MET A 556 18.21 12.09 -27.67
N ASN A 557 19.27 12.01 -28.49
CA ASN A 557 19.76 13.17 -29.23
C ASN A 557 18.77 13.69 -30.28
N SER A 558 17.96 12.82 -30.90
CA SER A 558 16.97 13.24 -31.90
C SER A 558 15.85 14.11 -31.34
N VAL A 559 15.69 14.12 -30.02
CA VAL A 559 14.69 14.91 -29.28
C VAL A 559 15.34 15.88 -28.28
N ASP A 560 16.64 16.16 -28.44
CA ASP A 560 17.39 17.12 -27.61
C ASP A 560 17.27 16.82 -26.10
N VAL A 561 17.48 15.56 -25.72
CA VAL A 561 17.55 15.11 -24.32
C VAL A 561 19.01 14.78 -23.96
N PRO A 562 19.65 15.49 -23.00
CA PRO A 562 21.03 15.25 -22.61
C PRO A 562 21.21 13.89 -21.93
N VAL A 563 22.17 13.10 -22.42
CA VAL A 563 22.52 11.79 -21.84
C VAL A 563 24.03 11.63 -21.72
N LEU A 564 24.47 11.21 -20.54
CA LEU A 564 25.87 10.99 -20.18
C LEU A 564 26.10 9.50 -19.93
N SER A 565 27.10 8.90 -20.57
CA SER A 565 27.55 7.56 -20.22
C SER A 565 28.49 7.64 -19.01
N MET A 566 28.04 7.16 -17.86
CA MET A 566 28.76 7.31 -16.59
C MET A 566 29.70 6.14 -16.27
N GLY A 567 29.60 5.03 -16.97
CA GLY A 567 30.37 3.82 -16.66
C GLY A 567 29.52 2.57 -16.72
N ARG A 568 29.76 1.63 -15.81
CA ARG A 568 29.11 0.31 -15.84
C ARG A 568 28.83 -0.28 -14.47
N SER A 569 27.88 -1.21 -14.42
CA SER A 569 27.73 -2.13 -13.31
C SER A 569 28.81 -3.22 -13.35
N ILE A 570 29.13 -3.82 -12.21
CA ILE A 570 30.10 -4.92 -12.08
C ILE A 570 29.56 -6.01 -11.13
N ALA A 571 30.00 -7.25 -11.29
CA ALA A 571 29.50 -8.36 -10.49
C ALA A 571 30.06 -8.35 -9.05
N GLU A 572 31.28 -7.85 -8.88
CA GLU A 572 31.92 -7.70 -7.57
C GLU A 572 31.17 -6.67 -6.72
N SER A 573 31.03 -6.94 -5.42
CA SER A 573 30.36 -6.04 -4.48
C SER A 573 31.22 -4.81 -4.09
N ARG A 574 31.70 -4.05 -5.08
CA ARG A 574 32.55 -2.87 -4.94
C ARG A 574 31.90 -1.66 -5.60
N ILE A 575 31.95 -0.52 -4.93
CA ILE A 575 31.56 0.78 -5.47
C ILE A 575 32.83 1.58 -5.74
N SER A 576 32.97 2.09 -6.96
CA SER A 576 34.11 2.88 -7.42
C SER A 576 33.57 4.10 -8.17
N ILE A 577 33.95 5.30 -7.73
CA ILE A 577 33.61 6.56 -8.40
C ILE A 577 34.89 7.36 -8.61
N THR A 578 35.16 7.67 -9.87
CA THR A 578 36.25 8.54 -10.31
C THR A 578 35.66 9.85 -10.80
N TYR A 579 36.21 10.98 -10.33
CA TYR A 579 35.84 12.31 -10.78
C TYR A 579 37.08 13.06 -11.26
N ASN A 580 37.09 13.54 -12.51
CA ASN A 580 38.24 14.24 -13.11
C ASN A 580 39.57 13.45 -12.93
N ASP A 581 39.55 12.16 -13.24
CA ASP A 581 40.67 11.20 -13.09
C ASP A 581 41.13 10.94 -11.64
N GLU A 582 40.44 11.48 -10.63
CA GLU A 582 40.70 11.22 -9.21
C GLU A 582 39.69 10.21 -8.63
N LEU A 583 40.18 9.18 -7.94
CA LEU A 583 39.33 8.21 -7.24
C LEU A 583 38.77 8.83 -5.96
N VAL A 584 37.49 9.23 -5.99
CA VAL A 584 36.83 9.96 -4.90
C VAL A 584 36.04 9.05 -3.94
N LEU A 585 35.68 7.85 -4.39
CA LEU A 585 35.04 6.81 -3.57
C LEU A 585 35.48 5.42 -4.02
N ALA A 586 35.91 4.60 -3.06
CA ALA A 586 36.21 3.19 -3.28
C ALA A 586 35.83 2.38 -2.03
N GLU A 587 34.66 1.73 -2.05
CA GLU A 587 34.10 1.04 -0.88
C GLU A 587 33.48 -0.31 -1.22
N SER A 588 33.28 -1.12 -0.18
CA SER A 588 32.44 -2.31 -0.26
C SER A 588 30.96 -1.91 -0.35
N MET A 589 30.23 -2.45 -1.34
CA MET A 589 28.80 -2.17 -1.50
C MET A 589 28.00 -2.55 -0.24
N PRO A 590 28.15 -3.76 0.37
CA PRO A 590 27.46 -4.12 1.60
C PRO A 590 27.69 -3.16 2.76
N VAL A 591 28.86 -2.52 2.85
CA VAL A 591 29.18 -1.54 3.90
C VAL A 591 28.35 -0.27 3.71
N LEU A 592 28.27 0.25 2.48
CA LEU A 592 27.43 1.42 2.18
C LEU A 592 25.94 1.10 2.33
N ARG A 593 25.50 -0.09 1.91
CA ARG A 593 24.12 -0.56 2.12
C ARG A 593 23.77 -0.65 3.61
N GLN A 594 24.69 -1.13 4.45
CA GLN A 594 24.48 -1.18 5.90
C GLN A 594 24.31 0.21 6.51
N VAL A 595 25.06 1.20 6.01
CA VAL A 595 24.89 2.60 6.42
C VAL A 595 23.51 3.12 6.05
N TRP A 596 23.03 2.82 4.83
CA TRP A 596 21.70 3.19 4.35
C TRP A 596 20.55 2.49 5.10
N GLU A 597 20.74 1.25 5.57
CA GLU A 597 19.77 0.53 6.41
C GLU A 597 19.76 0.99 7.88
N GLU A 598 20.78 1.72 8.35
CA GLU A 598 21.02 1.94 9.79
C GLU A 598 19.85 2.64 10.51
N THR A 599 19.30 3.71 9.91
CA THR A 599 18.17 4.44 10.53
C THR A 599 16.92 3.56 10.62
N SER A 600 16.63 2.78 9.56
CA SER A 600 15.53 1.82 9.58
C SER A 600 15.73 0.77 10.66
N TYR A 601 16.95 0.24 10.81
CA TYR A 601 17.27 -0.72 11.87
C TYR A 601 17.05 -0.13 13.27
N GLN A 602 17.52 1.08 13.55
CA GLN A 602 17.33 1.71 14.86
C GLN A 602 15.84 1.96 15.16
N LEU A 603 15.06 2.37 14.17
CA LEU A 603 13.61 2.51 14.31
C LEU A 603 12.94 1.15 14.52
N GLU A 604 13.40 0.10 13.84
CA GLU A 604 12.89 -1.26 13.98
C GLU A 604 13.04 -1.79 15.41
N ARG A 605 14.19 -1.54 16.06
CA ARG A 605 14.42 -1.90 17.47
C ARG A 605 13.42 -1.26 18.45
N LEU A 606 12.78 -0.15 18.08
CA LEU A 606 11.75 0.51 18.91
C LEU A 606 10.37 -0.11 18.77
N GLN A 607 10.15 -0.89 17.70
CA GLN A 607 8.83 -1.39 17.36
C GLN A 607 8.76 -2.91 17.35
N THR A 608 9.79 -3.65 16.96
CA THR A 608 9.80 -5.13 16.93
C THR A 608 10.59 -5.73 18.09
N ALA A 609 10.57 -7.05 18.25
CA ALA A 609 11.43 -7.74 19.21
C ALA A 609 12.91 -7.48 18.92
N LEU A 610 13.68 -7.11 19.95
CA LEU A 610 15.06 -6.65 19.80
C LEU A 610 15.95 -7.68 19.08
N GLU A 611 15.79 -8.95 19.44
CA GLU A 611 16.55 -10.06 18.87
C GLU A 611 16.26 -10.24 17.37
N CYS A 612 15.00 -10.03 16.94
CA CYS A 612 14.63 -10.10 15.52
C CYS A 612 15.21 -8.91 14.74
N ALA A 613 15.18 -7.70 15.30
CA ALA A 613 15.80 -6.53 14.65
C ALA A 613 17.32 -6.71 14.46
N ASP A 614 18.00 -7.23 15.48
CA ASP A 614 19.44 -7.49 15.44
C ASP A 614 19.79 -8.61 14.46
N GLU A 615 19.04 -9.72 14.47
CA GLU A 615 19.22 -10.83 13.54
C GLU A 615 18.93 -10.40 12.08
N GLU A 616 17.89 -9.60 11.83
CA GLU A 616 17.59 -9.08 10.48
C GLU A 616 18.75 -8.23 9.95
N ARG A 617 19.32 -7.34 10.77
CA ARG A 617 20.48 -6.52 10.37
C ARG A 617 21.68 -7.38 9.98
N GLU A 618 21.98 -8.41 10.77
CA GLU A 618 23.09 -9.33 10.48
C GLU A 618 22.86 -10.12 9.21
N ASN A 619 21.63 -10.61 9.01
CA ASN A 619 21.27 -11.41 7.84
C ASN A 619 21.25 -10.56 6.57
N ILE A 620 20.63 -9.36 6.57
CA ILE A 620 20.60 -8.43 5.43
C ILE A 620 22.01 -8.09 4.92
N TYR A 621 22.98 -7.93 5.83
CA TYR A 621 24.38 -7.69 5.45
C TYR A 621 24.97 -8.83 4.62
N LYS A 622 24.59 -10.07 4.91
CA LYS A 622 25.14 -11.30 4.31
C LYS A 622 24.31 -11.86 3.15
N ARG A 623 23.12 -11.30 2.87
CA ARG A 623 22.21 -11.84 1.86
C ARG A 623 22.83 -11.87 0.47
N THR A 624 22.64 -12.98 -0.22
CA THR A 624 23.05 -13.18 -1.62
C THR A 624 21.88 -13.08 -2.58
N GLY A 625 20.64 -13.15 -2.07
CA GLY A 625 19.44 -13.30 -2.88
C GLY A 625 19.00 -14.76 -2.98
N PRO A 626 17.70 -15.03 -3.19
CA PRO A 626 17.16 -16.37 -3.08
C PRO A 626 17.47 -17.24 -4.30
N ALA A 627 17.84 -18.50 -4.06
CA ALA A 627 17.93 -19.52 -5.09
C ALA A 627 16.58 -20.23 -5.28
N TYR A 628 15.92 -19.94 -6.41
CA TYR A 628 14.71 -20.65 -6.81
C TYR A 628 15.04 -21.97 -7.53
N ASN A 629 14.26 -23.01 -7.21
CA ASN A 629 14.35 -24.33 -7.83
C ASN A 629 12.96 -24.77 -8.30
N LEU A 630 12.81 -24.99 -9.60
CA LEU A 630 11.58 -25.51 -10.20
C LEU A 630 11.74 -27.03 -10.40
N SER A 631 11.07 -27.84 -9.58
CA SER A 631 11.08 -29.30 -9.71
C SER A 631 10.18 -29.85 -10.82
N PHE A 632 9.36 -28.98 -11.41
CA PHE A 632 8.48 -29.26 -12.54
C PHE A 632 8.35 -28.01 -13.41
N GLN A 633 7.79 -28.17 -14.61
CA GLN A 633 7.48 -27.04 -15.49
C GLN A 633 6.04 -26.56 -15.22
N PRO A 634 5.83 -25.36 -14.66
CA PRO A 634 4.48 -24.83 -14.44
C PRO A 634 3.79 -24.55 -15.77
N LYS A 635 2.47 -24.76 -15.80
CA LYS A 635 1.63 -24.56 -17.00
C LYS A 635 0.31 -23.92 -16.62
N THR A 636 -0.24 -23.13 -17.54
CA THR A 636 -1.62 -22.65 -17.42
C THR A 636 -2.60 -23.80 -17.57
N THR A 637 -3.78 -23.65 -16.98
CA THR A 637 -4.86 -24.62 -17.13
C THR A 637 -5.39 -24.58 -18.56
N PRO A 638 -5.53 -25.73 -19.25
CA PRO A 638 -6.07 -25.78 -20.60
C PRO A 638 -7.49 -25.19 -20.71
N GLU A 639 -7.78 -24.47 -21.80
CA GLU A 639 -9.12 -23.90 -22.06
C GLU A 639 -10.23 -24.95 -22.05
N GLU A 640 -9.93 -26.18 -22.49
CA GLU A 640 -10.86 -27.31 -22.47
C GLU A 640 -11.36 -27.62 -21.05
N ILE A 641 -10.50 -27.47 -20.03
CA ILE A 641 -10.87 -27.63 -18.62
C ILE A 641 -11.66 -26.41 -18.15
N LEU A 642 -11.19 -25.20 -18.48
CA LEU A 642 -11.84 -23.96 -18.08
C LEU A 642 -13.25 -23.79 -18.67
N ASN A 643 -13.52 -24.40 -19.83
CA ASN A 643 -14.80 -24.32 -20.53
C ASN A 643 -15.75 -25.49 -20.24
N LYS A 644 -15.39 -26.44 -19.36
CA LYS A 644 -16.31 -27.51 -18.95
C LYS A 644 -17.55 -26.94 -18.26
N VAL A 645 -18.70 -27.55 -18.53
CA VAL A 645 -19.98 -27.19 -17.90
C VAL A 645 -20.08 -27.75 -16.48
N ASP A 646 -19.73 -29.04 -16.30
CA ASP A 646 -19.77 -29.70 -15.00
C ASP A 646 -18.41 -29.57 -14.30
N LYS A 647 -18.30 -28.53 -13.46
CA LYS A 647 -17.09 -28.20 -12.70
C LYS A 647 -17.27 -28.56 -11.24
N PRO A 648 -16.22 -29.09 -10.56
CA PRO A 648 -16.26 -29.26 -9.11
C PRO A 648 -16.53 -27.92 -8.41
N LYS A 649 -17.47 -27.94 -7.46
CA LYS A 649 -17.81 -26.77 -6.67
C LYS A 649 -16.92 -26.64 -5.46
N VAL A 650 -16.38 -25.44 -5.23
CA VAL A 650 -15.60 -25.10 -4.05
C VAL A 650 -16.25 -23.94 -3.31
N ALA A 651 -16.48 -24.11 -2.02
CA ALA A 651 -16.94 -23.05 -1.14
C ALA A 651 -15.75 -22.17 -0.76
N ILE A 652 -15.70 -20.93 -1.26
CA ILE A 652 -14.76 -19.91 -0.81
C ILE A 652 -15.36 -19.32 0.48
N LEU A 653 -14.92 -19.88 1.60
CA LEU A 653 -15.51 -19.66 2.91
C LEU A 653 -14.87 -18.45 3.59
N ARG A 654 -15.70 -17.51 4.01
CA ARG A 654 -15.29 -16.29 4.73
C ARG A 654 -16.24 -15.97 5.89
N ASP A 655 -15.77 -15.16 6.83
CA ASP A 655 -16.59 -14.52 7.85
C ASP A 655 -16.35 -13.00 7.85
N GLU A 656 -17.01 -12.27 8.75
CA GLU A 656 -16.75 -10.84 8.96
C GLU A 656 -15.26 -10.59 9.27
N GLY A 657 -14.66 -9.60 8.61
CA GLY A 657 -13.23 -9.27 8.74
C GLY A 657 -12.28 -10.09 7.85
N SER A 658 -12.72 -11.21 7.27
CA SER A 658 -11.96 -11.90 6.22
C SER A 658 -11.82 -10.99 4.99
N ASN A 659 -10.69 -11.04 4.26
CA ASN A 659 -10.42 -10.07 3.18
C ASN A 659 -9.64 -10.61 1.97
N SER A 660 -9.37 -11.92 1.90
CA SER A 660 -8.59 -12.55 0.81
C SER A 660 -9.41 -13.50 -0.07
N ASP A 661 -10.72 -13.26 -0.18
CA ASP A 661 -11.68 -14.10 -0.90
C ASP A 661 -11.63 -13.94 -2.42
N ARG A 662 -11.32 -12.75 -2.95
CA ARG A 662 -11.32 -12.52 -4.42
C ARG A 662 -10.15 -13.21 -5.10
N GLU A 663 -8.95 -13.08 -4.55
CA GLU A 663 -7.75 -13.75 -5.07
C GLU A 663 -7.84 -15.27 -4.93
N MET A 664 -8.41 -15.77 -3.83
CA MET A 664 -8.72 -17.20 -3.67
C MET A 664 -9.72 -17.68 -4.74
N THR A 665 -10.80 -16.93 -4.95
CA THR A 665 -11.81 -17.21 -5.99
C THR A 665 -11.15 -17.26 -7.37
N ALA A 666 -10.29 -16.29 -7.69
CA ALA A 666 -9.58 -16.23 -8.96
C ALA A 666 -8.63 -17.42 -9.16
N ALA A 667 -7.88 -17.82 -8.13
CA ALA A 667 -6.97 -18.96 -8.21
C ALA A 667 -7.70 -20.29 -8.45
N PHE A 668 -8.80 -20.55 -7.74
CA PHE A 668 -9.63 -21.73 -7.98
C PHE A 668 -10.32 -21.70 -9.35
N TYR A 669 -10.83 -20.54 -9.77
CA TYR A 669 -11.38 -20.36 -11.10
C TYR A 669 -10.34 -20.66 -12.19
N ALA A 670 -9.12 -20.14 -12.04
CA ALA A 670 -8.00 -20.36 -12.96
C ALA A 670 -7.55 -21.84 -13.01
N ALA A 671 -7.88 -22.65 -12.01
CA ALA A 671 -7.64 -24.10 -12.02
C ALA A 671 -8.80 -24.92 -12.60
N GLY A 672 -9.94 -24.30 -12.93
CA GLY A 672 -11.09 -24.96 -13.55
C GLY A 672 -12.26 -25.28 -12.62
N PHE A 673 -12.26 -24.77 -11.39
CA PHE A 673 -13.39 -24.94 -10.46
C PHE A 673 -14.56 -24.00 -10.75
N GLU A 674 -15.71 -24.29 -10.13
CA GLU A 674 -16.82 -23.37 -9.92
C GLU A 674 -16.73 -22.85 -8.47
N PRO A 675 -16.09 -21.69 -8.21
CA PRO A 675 -16.00 -21.12 -6.87
C PRO A 675 -17.30 -20.40 -6.47
N TRP A 676 -17.69 -20.54 -5.21
CA TRP A 676 -18.86 -19.88 -4.62
C TRP A 676 -18.44 -19.01 -3.44
N ASP A 677 -18.85 -17.75 -3.40
CA ASP A 677 -18.71 -16.88 -2.22
C ASP A 677 -19.68 -17.36 -1.13
N ILE A 678 -19.15 -17.93 -0.05
CA ILE A 678 -19.93 -18.43 1.08
C ILE A 678 -19.54 -17.64 2.33
N CYS A 679 -20.42 -16.76 2.77
CA CYS A 679 -20.32 -16.12 4.08
C CYS A 679 -20.83 -17.09 5.16
N MET A 680 -20.25 -17.07 6.37
CA MET A 680 -20.76 -17.85 7.49
C MET A 680 -22.25 -17.58 7.77
N THR A 681 -22.75 -16.36 7.50
CA THR A 681 -24.18 -16.01 7.58
C THR A 681 -25.04 -16.88 6.66
N ASP A 682 -24.55 -17.23 5.45
CA ASP A 682 -25.29 -18.07 4.51
C ASP A 682 -25.49 -19.50 5.05
N LEU A 683 -24.49 -20.01 5.78
CA LEU A 683 -24.57 -21.32 6.46
C LEU A 683 -25.44 -21.26 7.71
N LEU A 684 -25.32 -20.19 8.51
CA LEU A 684 -26.12 -19.97 9.73
C LEU A 684 -27.61 -19.91 9.44
N GLU A 685 -27.99 -19.29 8.33
CA GLU A 685 -29.39 -19.16 7.91
C GLU A 685 -29.88 -20.31 7.03
N GLY A 686 -29.02 -21.29 6.71
CA GLY A 686 -29.38 -22.44 5.87
C GLY A 686 -29.68 -22.09 4.42
N ARG A 687 -29.17 -20.96 3.91
CA ARG A 687 -29.28 -20.57 2.48
C ARG A 687 -28.50 -21.54 1.58
N VAL A 688 -27.46 -22.15 2.14
CA VAL A 688 -26.59 -23.13 1.48
C VAL A 688 -26.05 -24.12 2.51
N THR A 689 -25.76 -25.34 2.05
CA THR A 689 -25.19 -26.42 2.86
C THR A 689 -23.93 -27.01 2.21
N LEU A 690 -23.00 -27.48 3.04
CA LEU A 690 -21.66 -27.94 2.63
C LEU A 690 -21.67 -29.26 1.82
N ASP A 691 -22.75 -30.04 1.87
CA ASP A 691 -22.90 -31.31 1.13
C ASP A 691 -22.82 -31.13 -0.39
N ARG A 692 -23.09 -29.92 -0.89
CA ARG A 692 -23.06 -29.57 -2.32
C ARG A 692 -21.65 -29.36 -2.88
N PHE A 693 -20.64 -29.27 -2.02
CA PHE A 693 -19.28 -28.91 -2.42
C PHE A 693 -18.33 -30.12 -2.40
N ARG A 694 -17.32 -30.08 -3.26
CA ARG A 694 -16.16 -31.00 -3.24
C ARG A 694 -15.00 -30.41 -2.44
N GLY A 695 -14.93 -29.08 -2.29
CA GLY A 695 -13.89 -28.40 -1.55
C GLY A 695 -14.41 -27.27 -0.66
N ILE A 696 -13.72 -27.02 0.46
CA ILE A 696 -13.84 -25.79 1.23
C ILE A 696 -12.49 -25.08 1.21
N ALA A 697 -12.46 -23.82 0.82
CA ALA A 697 -11.31 -22.95 0.90
C ALA A 697 -11.57 -21.83 1.93
N ALA A 698 -11.03 -21.96 3.14
CA ALA A 698 -11.12 -20.91 4.17
C ALA A 698 -10.07 -19.83 3.90
N VAL A 699 -10.54 -18.60 3.68
CA VAL A 699 -9.70 -17.50 3.18
C VAL A 699 -8.87 -16.83 4.28
N GLY A 700 -7.86 -16.07 3.87
CA GLY A 700 -7.10 -15.18 4.76
C GLY A 700 -7.84 -13.90 5.15
N GLY A 701 -7.28 -13.18 6.11
CA GLY A 701 -7.77 -11.89 6.60
C GLY A 701 -7.69 -11.76 8.11
N PHE A 702 -8.60 -10.98 8.68
CA PHE A 702 -8.63 -10.65 10.10
C PHE A 702 -10.04 -10.88 10.64
N SER A 703 -10.54 -12.12 10.61
CA SER A 703 -11.91 -12.39 11.03
C SER A 703 -12.13 -11.88 12.47
N TYR A 704 -13.20 -11.13 12.73
CA TYR A 704 -13.44 -10.49 14.04
C TYR A 704 -12.30 -9.57 14.49
N ALA A 705 -11.60 -8.95 13.55
CA ALA A 705 -10.42 -8.12 13.75
C ALA A 705 -9.29 -8.81 14.56
N ASP A 706 -9.26 -10.15 14.55
CA ASP A 706 -8.43 -11.02 15.38
C ASP A 706 -8.64 -10.87 16.90
N VAL A 707 -9.87 -10.54 17.32
CA VAL A 707 -10.25 -10.41 18.74
C VAL A 707 -11.07 -11.64 19.18
N PRO A 708 -10.71 -12.33 20.29
CA PRO A 708 -9.58 -12.06 21.19
C PRO A 708 -8.20 -12.50 20.66
N GLU A 709 -8.16 -13.43 19.71
CA GLU A 709 -6.96 -13.87 18.95
C GLU A 709 -7.40 -14.29 17.54
N SER A 710 -6.47 -14.44 16.59
CA SER A 710 -6.81 -14.71 15.20
C SER A 710 -7.68 -15.97 15.02
N ALA A 711 -8.72 -15.84 14.19
CA ALA A 711 -9.70 -16.88 13.84
C ALA A 711 -10.53 -17.48 15.01
N LYS A 712 -10.34 -17.05 16.27
CA LYS A 712 -11.10 -17.63 17.40
C LYS A 712 -12.59 -17.34 17.34
N GLY A 713 -12.98 -16.13 16.95
CA GLY A 713 -14.40 -15.78 16.74
C GLY A 713 -15.05 -16.67 15.68
N TRP A 714 -14.34 -16.85 14.55
CA TRP A 714 -14.79 -17.71 13.45
C TRP A 714 -14.90 -19.19 13.88
N ALA A 715 -13.90 -19.71 14.59
CA ALA A 715 -13.95 -21.07 15.14
C ALA A 715 -15.11 -21.25 16.13
N ALA A 716 -15.36 -20.25 17.00
CA ALA A 716 -16.45 -20.29 17.96
C ALA A 716 -17.83 -20.33 17.28
N THR A 717 -18.02 -19.57 16.19
CA THR A 717 -19.24 -19.61 15.36
C THR A 717 -19.55 -21.03 14.89
N ILE A 718 -18.53 -21.80 14.50
CA ILE A 718 -18.69 -23.19 14.05
C ILE A 718 -18.88 -24.15 15.23
N LEU A 719 -18.00 -24.09 16.24
CA LEU A 719 -17.93 -25.09 17.32
C LEU A 719 -19.09 -25.00 18.31
N PHE A 720 -19.66 -23.81 18.51
CA PHE A 720 -20.75 -23.57 19.48
C PHE A 720 -22.13 -23.47 18.84
N ASN A 721 -22.24 -23.77 17.55
CA ASN A 721 -23.51 -23.95 16.85
C ASN A 721 -23.63 -25.42 16.41
N ASP A 722 -24.53 -26.18 17.02
CA ASP A 722 -24.64 -27.63 16.78
C ASP A 722 -24.92 -27.98 15.31
N MET A 723 -25.69 -27.14 14.60
CA MET A 723 -25.97 -27.33 13.18
C MET A 723 -24.72 -27.15 12.34
N LEU A 724 -23.97 -26.06 12.54
CA LEU A 724 -22.73 -25.81 11.79
C LEU A 724 -21.68 -26.87 12.13
N LYS A 725 -21.48 -27.16 13.41
CA LYS A 725 -20.54 -28.19 13.85
C LYS A 725 -20.80 -29.54 13.15
N SER A 726 -22.05 -30.01 13.17
CA SER A 726 -22.43 -31.26 12.51
C SER A 726 -22.20 -31.22 11.00
N GLN A 727 -22.48 -30.08 10.36
CA GLN A 727 -22.28 -29.89 8.93
C GLN A 727 -20.80 -29.92 8.53
N PHE A 728 -19.94 -29.27 9.31
CA PHE A 728 -18.49 -29.27 9.11
C PHE A 728 -17.89 -30.66 9.38
N GLU A 729 -18.30 -31.36 10.44
CA GLU A 729 -17.88 -32.74 10.73
C GLU A 729 -18.31 -33.72 9.62
N THR A 730 -19.53 -33.56 9.10
CA THR A 730 -20.03 -34.34 7.96
C THR A 730 -19.19 -34.09 6.71
N PHE A 731 -18.85 -32.82 6.43
CA PHE A 731 -17.98 -32.49 5.30
C PHE A 731 -16.58 -33.09 5.45
N TYR A 732 -15.98 -32.99 6.64
CA TYR A 732 -14.63 -33.50 6.92
C TYR A 732 -14.55 -35.03 6.79
N SER A 733 -15.60 -35.74 7.22
CA SER A 733 -15.65 -37.22 7.19
C SER A 733 -15.90 -37.83 5.80
N ARG A 734 -16.40 -37.04 4.84
CA ARG A 734 -16.56 -37.47 3.45
C ARG A 734 -15.19 -37.78 2.84
N THR A 735 -15.08 -38.90 2.13
CA THR A 735 -13.82 -39.30 1.47
C THR A 735 -13.61 -38.62 0.11
N ASP A 736 -14.64 -37.98 -0.42
CA ASP A 736 -14.64 -37.27 -1.71
C ASP A 736 -14.42 -35.75 -1.57
N THR A 737 -14.12 -35.25 -0.36
CA THR A 737 -13.89 -33.83 -0.09
C THR A 737 -12.43 -33.48 0.22
N PHE A 738 -12.05 -32.24 -0.08
CA PHE A 738 -10.78 -31.63 0.35
C PHE A 738 -11.04 -30.31 1.09
N THR A 739 -10.08 -29.87 1.92
CA THR A 739 -10.12 -28.54 2.56
C THR A 739 -8.79 -27.82 2.40
N PHE A 740 -8.85 -26.51 2.20
CA PHE A 740 -7.68 -25.65 2.11
C PHE A 740 -7.86 -24.40 2.96
N GLY A 741 -7.00 -24.19 3.95
CA GLY A 741 -7.03 -23.02 4.83
C GLY A 741 -5.79 -22.17 4.62
N ILE A 742 -5.94 -20.89 4.32
CA ILE A 742 -4.81 -19.95 4.15
C ILE A 742 -4.81 -18.91 5.25
N CYS A 743 -3.65 -18.67 5.88
CA CYS A 743 -3.44 -17.63 6.89
C CYS A 743 -4.51 -17.69 8.00
N ASN A 744 -5.54 -16.84 7.95
CA ASN A 744 -6.68 -16.89 8.88
C ASN A 744 -7.50 -18.18 8.79
N GLY A 745 -7.69 -18.72 7.58
CA GLY A 745 -8.26 -20.06 7.38
C GLY A 745 -7.35 -21.19 7.87
N CYS A 746 -6.03 -21.00 7.85
CA CYS A 746 -5.07 -21.95 8.42
C CYS A 746 -5.19 -22.00 9.95
N GLN A 747 -5.28 -20.83 10.58
CA GLN A 747 -5.56 -20.68 12.02
C GLN A 747 -6.90 -21.33 12.38
N LEU A 748 -7.96 -21.07 11.61
CA LEU A 748 -9.27 -21.69 11.79
C LEU A 748 -9.19 -23.21 11.82
N PHE A 749 -8.55 -23.82 10.82
CA PHE A 749 -8.45 -25.28 10.71
C PHE A 749 -7.63 -25.92 11.83
N GLY A 750 -6.61 -25.21 12.35
CA GLY A 750 -5.93 -25.62 13.57
C GLY A 750 -6.87 -25.60 14.79
N LEU A 751 -7.65 -24.52 14.97
CA LEU A 751 -8.54 -24.33 16.12
C LEU A 751 -9.73 -25.30 16.15
N ILE A 752 -10.31 -25.65 15.00
CA ILE A 752 -11.40 -26.64 14.91
C ILE A 752 -10.88 -28.09 14.87
N GLY A 753 -9.55 -28.29 14.93
CA GLY A 753 -8.91 -29.60 15.01
C GLY A 753 -8.94 -30.42 13.72
N TRP A 754 -8.94 -29.76 12.56
CA TRP A 754 -8.90 -30.42 11.24
C TRP A 754 -7.48 -30.77 10.79
N VAL A 755 -6.49 -30.03 11.27
CA VAL A 755 -5.07 -30.32 11.05
C VAL A 755 -4.33 -30.36 12.38
N PRO A 756 -3.34 -31.26 12.57
CA PRO A 756 -2.92 -32.31 11.63
C PRO A 756 -3.90 -33.50 11.59
N TRP A 757 -4.71 -33.77 12.62
CA TRP A 757 -5.79 -34.77 12.56
C TRP A 757 -6.84 -34.52 13.63
N SER A 758 -8.04 -35.07 13.42
CA SER A 758 -9.16 -34.96 14.35
C SER A 758 -8.96 -35.74 15.65
N GLY A 759 -9.57 -35.28 16.75
CA GLY A 759 -9.60 -36.00 18.03
C GLY A 759 -8.43 -35.69 18.98
N ILE A 760 -7.54 -34.76 18.60
CA ILE A 760 -6.57 -34.18 19.53
C ILE A 760 -7.34 -33.29 20.53
N LYS A 761 -7.06 -33.46 21.83
CA LYS A 761 -7.66 -32.59 22.85
C LYS A 761 -7.23 -31.13 22.67
N PRO A 762 -8.12 -30.13 22.83
CA PRO A 762 -7.80 -28.73 22.57
C PRO A 762 -6.52 -28.23 23.26
N GLU A 763 -6.24 -28.65 24.50
CA GLU A 763 -5.05 -28.27 25.25
C GLU A 763 -3.72 -28.76 24.64
N HIS A 764 -3.77 -29.78 23.77
CA HIS A 764 -2.60 -30.34 23.10
C HIS A 764 -2.55 -30.00 21.60
N GLN A 765 -3.59 -29.41 21.03
CA GLN A 765 -3.66 -29.11 19.60
C GLN A 765 -2.54 -28.14 19.17
N PRO A 766 -1.83 -28.43 18.06
CA PRO A 766 -0.98 -27.43 17.42
C PRO A 766 -1.80 -26.20 17.05
N ARG A 767 -1.21 -25.02 17.21
CA ARG A 767 -1.89 -23.76 16.92
C ARG A 767 -0.91 -22.71 16.42
N PHE A 768 -1.43 -21.74 15.69
CA PHE A 768 -0.66 -20.60 15.23
C PHE A 768 -0.85 -19.46 16.23
N VAL A 769 0.26 -18.89 16.69
CA VAL A 769 0.29 -17.87 17.74
C VAL A 769 1.10 -16.66 17.25
N LYS A 770 1.11 -15.59 18.06
CA LYS A 770 1.92 -14.39 17.81
C LYS A 770 3.35 -14.72 17.36
N ASN A 771 3.78 -14.04 16.29
CA ASN A 771 5.13 -14.14 15.73
C ASN A 771 6.20 -13.86 16.80
N SER A 772 7.39 -14.43 16.65
CA SER A 772 8.57 -14.12 17.48
C SER A 772 8.93 -12.63 17.45
N SER A 773 8.73 -11.96 16.31
CA SER A 773 8.95 -10.51 16.14
C SER A 773 7.96 -9.65 16.94
N ALA A 774 6.89 -10.25 17.46
CA ALA A 774 5.77 -9.57 18.10
C ALA A 774 5.06 -8.54 17.21
N ARG A 775 5.28 -8.59 15.88
CA ARG A 775 4.70 -7.70 14.87
C ARG A 775 4.05 -8.47 13.72
N PHE A 776 3.20 -7.75 13.00
CA PHE A 776 2.71 -8.19 11.71
C PHE A 776 3.87 -8.19 10.71
N GLU A 777 3.96 -9.25 9.92
CA GLU A 777 4.98 -9.41 8.90
C GLU A 777 4.30 -9.52 7.55
N SER A 778 4.60 -8.58 6.65
CA SER A 778 4.30 -8.64 5.23
C SER A 778 5.60 -8.80 4.47
N ARG A 779 5.86 -9.96 3.87
CA ARG A 779 7.18 -10.31 3.33
C ARG A 779 7.04 -11.16 2.06
N TRP A 780 7.87 -10.86 1.07
CA TRP A 780 8.19 -11.79 -0.01
C TRP A 780 9.36 -12.67 0.44
N ILE A 781 9.08 -13.94 0.72
CA ILE A 781 10.07 -14.92 1.20
C ILE A 781 10.14 -16.11 0.26
N THR A 782 11.09 -17.02 0.50
CA THR A 782 11.17 -18.28 -0.23
C THR A 782 10.61 -19.41 0.63
N ALA A 783 9.74 -20.22 0.06
CA ALA A 783 9.26 -21.44 0.69
C ALA A 783 9.61 -22.66 -0.16
N LYS A 784 9.88 -23.77 0.52
CA LYS A 784 10.19 -25.06 -0.08
C LYS A 784 9.08 -26.08 0.19
N VAL A 785 8.64 -26.75 -0.86
CA VAL A 785 7.68 -27.86 -0.77
C VAL A 785 8.42 -29.14 -0.45
N ASN A 786 8.06 -29.75 0.67
CA ASN A 786 8.55 -31.06 1.09
C ASN A 786 7.62 -32.17 0.60
N LYS A 787 8.17 -33.38 0.48
CA LYS A 787 7.36 -34.58 0.22
C LYS A 787 6.39 -34.78 1.38
N SER A 788 5.10 -34.94 1.06
CA SER A 788 4.02 -35.10 2.03
C SER A 788 2.82 -35.85 1.42
N PRO A 789 1.82 -36.24 2.23
CA PRO A 789 0.56 -36.78 1.72
C PRO A 789 -0.32 -35.73 1.01
N ALA A 790 -0.05 -34.42 1.17
CA ALA A 790 -0.98 -33.35 0.77
C ALA A 790 -1.36 -33.42 -0.71
N VAL A 791 -2.65 -33.68 -1.00
CA VAL A 791 -3.13 -33.92 -2.37
C VAL A 791 -2.90 -32.72 -3.29
N MET A 792 -3.03 -31.51 -2.73
CA MET A 792 -2.81 -30.27 -3.46
C MET A 792 -1.34 -30.01 -3.80
N LEU A 793 -0.38 -30.66 -3.14
CA LEU A 793 1.06 -30.44 -3.38
C LEU A 793 1.75 -31.61 -4.08
N LYS A 794 0.96 -32.57 -4.58
CA LYS A 794 1.45 -33.73 -5.33
C LYS A 794 2.28 -33.30 -6.54
N GLY A 795 3.47 -33.86 -6.70
CA GLY A 795 4.35 -33.57 -7.83
C GLY A 795 5.09 -32.22 -7.73
N MET A 796 4.90 -31.47 -6.64
CA MET A 796 5.59 -30.22 -6.38
C MET A 796 6.80 -30.39 -5.45
N GLU A 797 7.18 -31.62 -5.09
CA GLU A 797 8.27 -31.89 -4.16
C GLU A 797 9.58 -31.23 -4.62
N ASN A 798 10.30 -30.60 -3.69
CA ASN A 798 11.53 -29.82 -3.93
C ASN A 798 11.34 -28.50 -4.70
N LEU A 799 10.11 -28.07 -5.01
CA LEU A 799 9.88 -26.69 -5.43
C LEU A 799 10.42 -25.75 -4.35
N SER A 800 11.27 -24.80 -4.71
CA SER A 800 11.70 -23.68 -3.87
C SER A 800 11.43 -22.40 -4.64
N PHE A 801 10.45 -21.62 -4.20
CA PHE A 801 9.97 -20.46 -4.95
C PHE A 801 9.48 -19.35 -4.02
N GLY A 802 9.45 -18.13 -4.55
CA GLY A 802 8.96 -16.97 -3.82
C GLY A 802 7.47 -17.07 -3.52
N ILE A 803 7.06 -16.67 -2.33
CA ILE A 803 5.67 -16.63 -1.89
C ILE A 803 5.47 -15.47 -0.91
N HIS A 804 4.29 -14.86 -0.94
CA HIS A 804 3.94 -13.78 -0.03
C HIS A 804 3.46 -14.31 1.32
N VAL A 805 3.81 -13.62 2.41
CA VAL A 805 3.37 -13.89 3.78
C VAL A 805 2.83 -12.60 4.38
N ASP A 806 1.65 -12.66 5.01
CA ASP A 806 0.94 -11.53 5.63
C ASP A 806 0.26 -11.96 6.94
N HIS A 807 0.97 -11.94 8.07
CA HIS A 807 0.38 -12.36 9.36
C HIS A 807 1.08 -11.78 10.59
N GLY A 808 0.32 -11.55 11.67
CA GLY A 808 0.84 -11.24 13.01
C GLY A 808 0.90 -12.45 13.96
N GLU A 809 0.13 -13.49 13.65
CA GLU A 809 -0.04 -14.70 14.47
C GLU A 809 0.20 -15.97 13.64
N GLY A 810 1.34 -16.06 12.96
CA GLY A 810 1.68 -17.18 12.08
C GLY A 810 2.63 -18.22 12.67
N ARG A 811 3.09 -18.06 13.91
CA ARG A 811 4.07 -18.96 14.50
C ARG A 811 3.43 -20.29 14.91
N LEU A 812 3.84 -21.39 14.29
CA LEU A 812 3.35 -22.71 14.65
C LEU A 812 3.90 -23.15 16.01
N TYR A 813 3.00 -23.37 16.96
CA TYR A 813 3.30 -23.80 18.32
C TYR A 813 2.69 -25.18 18.59
N PHE A 814 3.51 -26.08 19.15
CA PHE A 814 3.11 -27.42 19.57
C PHE A 814 3.11 -27.50 21.10
N PRO A 815 1.94 -27.54 21.76
CA PRO A 815 1.89 -27.72 23.22
C PRO A 815 2.37 -29.11 23.67
N ASP A 816 2.13 -30.15 22.87
CA ASP A 816 2.59 -31.52 23.13
C ASP A 816 3.70 -31.92 22.12
N GLN A 817 4.88 -32.20 22.65
CA GLN A 817 6.06 -32.58 21.87
C GLN A 817 5.87 -33.90 21.10
N ARG A 818 5.06 -34.84 21.60
CA ARG A 818 4.78 -36.11 20.90
C ARG A 818 3.97 -35.90 19.63
N ILE A 819 3.11 -34.89 19.62
CA ILE A 819 2.34 -34.52 18.42
C ILE A 819 3.30 -33.93 17.38
N LYS A 820 4.23 -33.06 17.80
CA LYS A 820 5.27 -32.53 16.91
C LYS A 820 6.10 -33.65 16.28
N GLU A 821 6.57 -34.60 17.09
CA GLU A 821 7.36 -35.75 16.62
C GLU A 821 6.59 -36.56 15.58
N ARG A 822 5.34 -36.93 15.87
CA ARG A 822 4.49 -37.66 14.92
C ARG A 822 4.25 -36.88 13.62
N VAL A 823 3.99 -35.58 13.71
CA VAL A 823 3.80 -34.71 12.54
C VAL A 823 5.04 -34.73 11.63
N LEU A 824 6.24 -34.71 12.22
CA LEU A 824 7.49 -34.78 11.47
C LEU A 824 7.74 -36.17 10.88
N GLU A 825 7.51 -37.23 11.66
CA GLU A 825 7.66 -38.63 11.22
C GLU A 825 6.73 -38.98 10.05
N GLU A 826 5.48 -38.53 10.11
CA GLU A 826 4.46 -38.76 9.07
C GLU A 826 4.56 -37.74 7.91
N ASN A 827 5.52 -36.80 7.94
CA ASN A 827 5.71 -35.74 6.94
C ASN A 827 4.44 -34.88 6.72
N LEU A 828 3.76 -34.49 7.80
CA LEU A 828 2.52 -33.70 7.78
C LEU A 828 2.77 -32.19 7.72
N THR A 829 4.00 -31.77 7.43
CA THR A 829 4.41 -30.37 7.27
C THR A 829 4.92 -30.13 5.85
N PRO A 830 4.01 -29.86 4.89
CA PRO A 830 4.34 -29.94 3.48
C PRO A 830 5.12 -28.72 2.96
N LEU A 831 5.17 -27.62 3.73
CA LEU A 831 5.82 -26.38 3.35
C LEU A 831 6.71 -25.85 4.47
N VAL A 832 7.92 -25.40 4.12
CA VAL A 832 8.87 -24.79 5.07
C VAL A 832 9.49 -23.51 4.50
N TYR A 833 9.76 -22.53 5.36
CA TYR A 833 10.57 -21.35 5.06
C TYR A 833 12.04 -21.73 4.91
N VAL A 834 12.71 -21.13 3.93
CA VAL A 834 14.12 -21.42 3.63
C VAL A 834 14.97 -20.15 3.54
N ASP A 835 16.26 -20.30 3.81
CA ASP A 835 17.25 -19.25 3.59
C ASP A 835 17.54 -19.02 2.08
N ASP A 836 18.41 -18.05 1.77
CA ASP A 836 18.80 -17.74 0.40
C ASP A 836 19.42 -18.95 -0.35
N ALA A 837 19.97 -19.95 0.36
CA ALA A 837 20.54 -21.17 -0.20
C ALA A 837 19.51 -22.32 -0.35
N GLY A 838 18.25 -22.11 0.05
CA GLY A 838 17.19 -23.10 -0.04
C GLY A 838 17.17 -24.13 1.10
N ASN A 839 17.87 -23.85 2.21
CA ASN A 839 17.85 -24.70 3.40
C ASN A 839 16.75 -24.26 4.38
N PRO A 840 15.98 -25.19 4.98
CA PRO A 840 15.03 -24.85 6.03
C PRO A 840 15.69 -24.06 7.18
N THR A 841 15.04 -23.01 7.65
CA THR A 841 15.64 -22.08 8.61
C THR A 841 14.66 -21.57 9.67
N GLU A 842 15.19 -21.25 10.85
CA GLU A 842 14.49 -20.53 11.91
C GLU A 842 14.91 -19.05 11.98
N SER A 843 15.90 -18.64 11.21
CA SER A 843 16.45 -17.29 11.26
C SER A 843 15.52 -16.24 10.66
N TYR A 844 15.38 -15.12 11.35
CA TYR A 844 14.61 -13.97 10.90
C TYR A 844 15.43 -13.11 9.92
N PRO A 845 14.83 -12.57 8.84
CA PRO A 845 13.42 -12.64 8.45
C PRO A 845 13.10 -13.73 7.42
N PHE A 846 14.03 -14.65 7.09
CA PHE A 846 13.77 -15.75 6.16
C PHE A 846 12.58 -16.61 6.65
N ASN A 847 12.57 -16.89 7.95
CA ASN A 847 11.41 -17.34 8.69
C ASN A 847 10.78 -16.14 9.41
N PRO A 848 9.66 -15.59 8.90
CA PRO A 848 9.13 -14.33 9.40
C PRO A 848 8.44 -14.46 10.77
N ASN A 849 8.05 -15.67 11.19
CA ASN A 849 7.26 -15.85 12.41
C ASN A 849 7.98 -16.63 13.52
N GLY A 850 9.15 -17.21 13.26
CA GLY A 850 9.91 -18.01 14.21
C GLY A 850 9.30 -19.40 14.44
N SER A 851 8.60 -19.97 13.45
CA SER A 851 8.12 -21.36 13.54
C SER A 851 9.31 -22.32 13.59
N PRO A 852 9.28 -23.36 14.46
CA PRO A 852 10.37 -24.32 14.56
C PRO A 852 10.62 -25.00 13.22
N ALA A 853 11.86 -25.33 12.89
CA ALA A 853 12.31 -25.94 11.62
C ALA A 853 11.81 -25.25 10.33
N GLY A 854 11.40 -23.98 10.42
CA GLY A 854 10.81 -23.27 9.28
C GLY A 854 9.39 -23.69 8.92
N LEU A 855 8.70 -24.48 9.75
CA LEU A 855 7.38 -25.03 9.41
C LEU A 855 6.36 -23.92 9.06
N ALA A 856 5.73 -24.02 7.88
CA ALA A 856 4.82 -22.99 7.35
C ALA A 856 3.37 -23.48 7.16
N GLY A 857 3.06 -24.71 7.57
CA GLY A 857 1.72 -25.28 7.45
C GLY A 857 1.64 -26.75 7.86
N LEU A 858 0.43 -27.29 7.85
CA LEU A 858 0.11 -28.66 8.24
C LEU A 858 -0.86 -29.31 7.24
N CYS A 859 -0.81 -30.64 7.13
CA CYS A 859 -1.82 -31.41 6.41
C CYS A 859 -2.31 -32.64 7.20
N SER A 860 -3.43 -33.21 6.76
CA SER A 860 -3.95 -34.48 7.29
C SER A 860 -3.14 -35.70 6.83
N PRO A 861 -3.15 -36.83 7.57
CA PRO A 861 -2.49 -38.06 7.16
C PRO A 861 -2.95 -38.61 5.80
N ASP A 862 -4.21 -38.38 5.43
CA ASP A 862 -4.75 -38.73 4.11
C ASP A 862 -4.54 -37.63 3.05
N GLY A 863 -3.94 -36.51 3.44
CA GLY A 863 -3.56 -35.42 2.56
C GLY A 863 -4.68 -34.50 2.07
N ARG A 864 -5.95 -34.80 2.37
CA ARG A 864 -7.11 -34.05 1.83
C ARG A 864 -7.32 -32.70 2.50
N HIS A 865 -6.80 -32.51 3.72
CA HIS A 865 -6.95 -31.29 4.49
C HIS A 865 -5.60 -30.59 4.59
N LEU A 866 -5.49 -29.38 4.05
CA LEU A 866 -4.27 -28.60 3.98
C LEU A 866 -4.47 -27.22 4.63
N ALA A 867 -3.52 -26.78 5.44
CA ALA A 867 -3.53 -25.48 6.08
C ALA A 867 -2.14 -24.84 5.96
N LEU A 868 -2.04 -23.67 5.33
CA LEU A 868 -0.79 -22.95 5.06
C LEU A 868 -0.88 -21.51 5.58
N MET A 869 0.18 -21.00 6.20
CA MET A 869 0.27 -19.58 6.56
C MET A 869 0.57 -18.64 5.37
N PRO A 870 1.48 -18.99 4.42
CA PRO A 870 1.74 -18.17 3.24
C PRO A 870 0.56 -18.15 2.25
N HIS A 871 0.56 -17.16 1.34
CA HIS A 871 -0.51 -16.86 0.40
C HIS A 871 -0.18 -17.25 -1.07
N PRO A 872 -0.31 -18.53 -1.46
CA PRO A 872 -0.11 -18.97 -2.84
C PRO A 872 -1.18 -18.41 -3.80
N GLU A 873 -2.36 -18.08 -3.32
CA GLU A 873 -3.46 -17.44 -4.06
C GLU A 873 -3.18 -15.97 -4.40
N ARG A 874 -2.20 -15.34 -3.73
CA ARG A 874 -1.68 -14.02 -4.12
C ARG A 874 -0.53 -14.11 -5.11
N THR A 875 -0.12 -15.33 -5.51
CA THR A 875 1.07 -15.58 -6.33
C THR A 875 0.85 -16.71 -7.36
N PHE A 876 -0.37 -16.90 -7.88
CA PHE A 876 -0.68 -17.94 -8.88
C PHE A 876 -0.43 -17.50 -10.33
N LEU A 877 -0.23 -16.21 -10.57
CA LEU A 877 0.15 -15.63 -11.85
C LEU A 877 1.62 -15.18 -11.83
N THR A 878 2.33 -15.32 -12.96
CA THR A 878 3.76 -15.00 -13.02
C THR A 878 4.06 -13.55 -12.63
N TRP A 879 3.23 -12.60 -13.06
CA TRP A 879 3.41 -11.16 -12.77
C TRP A 879 3.16 -10.78 -11.31
N GLN A 880 2.52 -11.65 -10.51
CA GLN A 880 2.35 -11.44 -9.07
C GLN A 880 3.62 -11.74 -8.28
N ALA A 881 4.62 -12.40 -8.89
CA ALA A 881 5.89 -12.63 -8.24
C ALA A 881 6.66 -11.30 -8.10
N HIS A 882 6.85 -10.83 -6.87
CA HIS A 882 7.49 -9.54 -6.59
C HIS A 882 8.99 -9.51 -6.91
N TRP A 883 9.59 -10.68 -7.18
CA TRP A 883 10.89 -10.76 -7.82
C TRP A 883 11.05 -12.11 -8.52
N LEU A 884 11.63 -12.06 -9.72
CA LEU A 884 12.09 -13.22 -10.48
C LEU A 884 13.47 -12.91 -11.07
N PRO A 885 14.38 -13.90 -11.11
CA PRO A 885 15.59 -13.76 -11.93
C PRO A 885 15.20 -13.67 -13.41
N GLU A 886 16.02 -13.00 -14.23
CA GLU A 886 15.69 -12.70 -15.64
C GLU A 886 15.32 -13.95 -16.45
N ASN A 887 15.99 -15.08 -16.22
CA ASN A 887 15.72 -16.33 -16.90
C ASN A 887 14.36 -16.96 -16.54
N MET A 888 13.66 -16.46 -15.52
CA MET A 888 12.34 -16.94 -15.08
C MET A 888 11.20 -15.96 -15.39
N LYS A 889 11.46 -14.75 -15.90
CA LYS A 889 10.39 -13.79 -16.25
C LYS A 889 9.43 -14.29 -17.33
N GLN A 890 9.88 -15.23 -18.17
CA GLN A 890 9.10 -15.82 -19.27
C GLN A 890 8.36 -17.10 -18.86
N LEU A 891 8.25 -17.39 -17.55
CA LEU A 891 7.48 -18.54 -17.10
C LEU A 891 6.00 -18.40 -17.53
N PRO A 892 5.43 -19.44 -18.16
CA PRO A 892 4.06 -19.36 -18.68
C PRO A 892 3.01 -19.28 -17.56
N ALA A 893 3.35 -19.74 -16.35
CA ALA A 893 2.54 -19.60 -15.15
C ALA A 893 3.44 -19.61 -13.91
N SER A 894 2.93 -19.07 -12.80
CA SER A 894 3.58 -19.26 -11.50
C SER A 894 3.50 -20.73 -11.08
N PRO A 895 4.55 -21.30 -10.46
CA PRO A 895 4.49 -22.65 -9.88
C PRO A 895 3.33 -22.88 -8.90
N TRP A 896 2.85 -21.84 -8.22
CA TRP A 896 1.77 -21.98 -7.24
C TRP A 896 0.40 -22.31 -7.86
N ILE A 897 0.18 -22.10 -9.18
CA ILE A 897 -1.07 -22.53 -9.83
C ILE A 897 -1.26 -24.05 -9.79
N GLN A 898 -0.14 -24.80 -9.82
CA GLN A 898 -0.16 -26.27 -9.80
C GLN A 898 -0.88 -26.79 -8.56
N MET A 899 -0.82 -26.06 -7.45
CA MET A 899 -1.46 -26.47 -6.21
C MET A 899 -2.99 -26.54 -6.35
N PHE A 900 -3.58 -25.59 -7.05
CA PHE A 900 -5.02 -25.55 -7.34
C PHE A 900 -5.40 -26.54 -8.44
N GLN A 901 -4.54 -26.72 -9.45
CA GLN A 901 -4.73 -27.74 -10.50
C GLN A 901 -4.70 -29.16 -9.92
N ASN A 902 -3.81 -29.44 -8.97
CA ASN A 902 -3.76 -30.72 -8.26
C ASN A 902 -5.06 -31.01 -7.50
N ALA A 903 -5.67 -29.99 -6.88
CA ALA A 903 -6.97 -30.14 -6.23
C ALA A 903 -8.07 -30.48 -7.24
N TYR A 904 -8.03 -29.84 -8.42
CA TYR A 904 -8.97 -30.12 -9.51
C TYR A 904 -8.81 -31.56 -10.01
N GLU A 905 -7.58 -31.98 -10.31
CA GLU A 905 -7.26 -33.33 -10.76
C GLU A 905 -7.71 -34.39 -9.75
N TRP A 906 -7.51 -34.15 -8.46
CA TRP A 906 -7.98 -35.05 -7.41
C TRP A 906 -9.51 -35.16 -7.35
N CYS A 907 -10.25 -34.07 -7.60
CA CYS A 907 -11.71 -34.11 -7.65
C CYS A 907 -12.26 -34.90 -8.84
N MET A 908 -11.50 -34.95 -9.93
CA MET A 908 -11.88 -35.61 -11.19
C MET A 908 -11.41 -37.07 -11.29
N ALA A 909 -10.46 -37.48 -10.45
CA ALA A 909 -10.01 -38.86 -10.29
C ALA A 909 -11.03 -39.68 -9.48
#